data_AF-A0AAE7D773-F1
#
_entry.id   AF-A0AAE7D773-F1
#
_cell.length_a   1.000
_cell.length_b   1.000
_cell.length_c   1.000
_cell.angle_alpha   90.00
_cell.angle_beta   90.00
_cell.angle_gamma   90.00
#
_symmetry.space_group_name_H-M   'P 1'
#
loop_
_entity.id
_entity.type
_entity.pdbx_description
1 polymer ?
#
loop_
_entity_poly.entity_id
_entity_poly.type
_entity_poly.pdbx_seq_one_letter_code
_entity_poly.pdbx_strand_id
1 'polypeptide(L)'
;MIPSIQKYPQFEANQILTNEQLNLLFGYNDEQTRLTRSHLIGIGIICGLDVITAADGKSVTITKGVGVTSAGYLVVQETDLVYAASQNYVLPKEVAYPVLQNNAGANLYPLWQLLPQIPISNPDPSARNLDIPFLQDKVVMLFVELNKTGNKNCLPNSCDDKGSTVGVTIQPLLIRKSDADKIKAVIPGYPNLAALPDIRMPRFDVAKTALNTTPDVIKAYKIILTKAFIDKVLANLKKLSDTFAFLNSNATALGNLIQNNTIFSYDNDSTIKLPVEYYYQYYFDFVSDLVDTYNEIKNRSGAVLATCCPDPAWFPRHLFLKEAVNPPSPSAYRHYFLPSPAVAREGQRTEEIVLLLNRLYMMLLTFPKIAAPTIIAGGGVSNSDLRVTPSYLGSALSGKAIPHYYSEDKQSNNRQLFEYWNYRLTKAGKANQNLSYRAIEYPATEDFVKNPLRYDIEPYNFFRIEGHVGKHYKSVVNYLQGIVNNNRLPFDIVAVKTGNKPDALTGNTFEAQFADLESAFLLIQADIICKGGTHPTIEAFKKLTKLSQLNDPVPPNNQTMLVMLKALTIGGIPCDVSELVKLLDIYSNRMTKLQQQFLLSNYAEKHAGLQHKAGVPTGGTFVIVYHGEVVTTSQPGKYFGDLIYLDAVTNKYKLDEQAFKFYQPDAGTASVISTLLGQVDANDPQAGEFIEKTFQPMLGKYKAGARRPPFGRGAVAGFATGVPVSISEGIVFADFYLPYQCCGDGTTVQYTINESTQPLGVDITGSECKDGQQVVHFLVTGGTPPYKANNNSVNSRFDLQFGSNQPGTVVVTDSKGGSVTVQVPAKTCEPPCDLPCKGLVTRCLYPVWMVLPEQKVFPAKLIRLEVAYLTITDENGMILMDEQFVKDITDYLQQIGGIKNANYHDFMKAVTEIINKRIDKVAKGSLKIEYVVKDAKLSGQFMITSFPCQSFDLRIRMDIDGYYYDYRYTKTGVDAQLAIRNQNSYQTRMPKYGCSIDDQCKGVNIQKPCTNDSLEIKRETDTFYFVTGDYKAIYWIAEGGIPGFGTGSEFHLDSVDLLPEKIRAIAIDKNGCWAYAEFLVKRG
;
A
#
# COMPACT_ATOMS: atom_id res chain seq x y z
N MET A 1 -54.30 -4.49 -0.89
CA MET A 1 -55.66 -4.13 -1.36
C MET A 1 -56.65 -4.35 -0.22
N ILE A 2 -57.68 -3.51 -0.06
CA ILE A 2 -58.80 -3.79 0.86
C ILE A 2 -59.88 -4.52 0.04
N PRO A 3 -60.50 -5.61 0.55
CA PRO A 3 -61.60 -6.29 -0.16
C PRO A 3 -62.67 -5.29 -0.61
N SER A 4 -63.15 -5.44 -1.85
CA SER A 4 -64.24 -4.61 -2.38
C SER A 4 -65.56 -4.90 -1.67
N ILE A 5 -65.73 -6.12 -1.15
CA ILE A 5 -66.83 -6.52 -0.29
C ILE A 5 -66.32 -6.63 1.16
N GLN A 6 -66.61 -5.61 1.97
CA GLN A 6 -66.17 -5.55 3.37
C GLN A 6 -67.21 -6.06 4.38
N LYS A 7 -68.41 -6.39 3.91
CA LYS A 7 -69.53 -6.85 4.74
C LYS A 7 -70.10 -8.13 4.13
N TYR A 8 -70.38 -9.10 4.98
CA TYR A 8 -71.10 -10.32 4.61
C TYR A 8 -72.41 -10.38 5.40
N PRO A 9 -73.48 -10.99 4.86
CA PRO A 9 -74.73 -11.13 5.57
C PRO A 9 -74.60 -12.17 6.71
N GLN A 10 -75.20 -11.87 7.85
CA GLN A 10 -75.44 -12.82 8.94
C GLN A 10 -76.93 -13.18 8.91
N PHE A 11 -77.26 -14.46 8.75
CA PHE A 11 -78.65 -14.90 8.63
C PHE A 11 -79.25 -15.22 9.99
N GLU A 12 -80.46 -14.72 10.25
CA GLU A 12 -81.23 -14.97 11.47
C GLU A 12 -82.39 -15.96 11.21
N ALA A 13 -82.87 -16.60 12.28
CA ALA A 13 -83.98 -17.56 12.16
C ALA A 13 -85.25 -16.88 11.60
N ASN A 14 -85.96 -17.59 10.72
CA ASN A 14 -87.18 -17.13 10.02
C ASN A 14 -86.97 -15.94 9.06
N GLN A 15 -85.72 -15.60 8.70
CA GLN A 15 -85.42 -14.56 7.73
C GLN A 15 -85.67 -15.02 6.27
N ILE A 16 -86.26 -14.15 5.45
CA ILE A 16 -86.41 -14.37 4.00
C ILE A 16 -85.09 -13.94 3.31
N LEU A 17 -84.46 -14.85 2.57
CA LEU A 17 -83.20 -14.60 1.87
C LEU A 17 -83.43 -13.95 0.50
N THR A 18 -82.78 -12.82 0.23
CA THR A 18 -82.81 -12.18 -1.09
C THR A 18 -81.66 -12.67 -1.98
N ASN A 19 -81.85 -12.59 -3.30
CA ASN A 19 -80.78 -12.87 -4.26
C ASN A 19 -79.55 -11.96 -4.05
N GLU A 20 -79.76 -10.69 -3.65
CA GLU A 20 -78.69 -9.77 -3.31
C GLU A 20 -77.85 -10.27 -2.14
N GLN A 21 -78.48 -10.76 -1.06
CA GLN A 21 -77.77 -11.31 0.11
C GLN A 21 -76.96 -12.55 -0.24
N LEU A 22 -77.54 -13.47 -1.02
CA LEU A 22 -76.85 -14.70 -1.44
C LEU A 22 -75.68 -14.41 -2.39
N ASN A 23 -75.87 -13.52 -3.35
CA ASN A 23 -74.81 -13.10 -4.27
C ASN A 23 -73.71 -12.31 -3.55
N LEU A 24 -74.06 -11.51 -2.53
CA LEU A 24 -73.09 -10.81 -1.69
C LEU A 24 -72.21 -11.79 -0.90
N LEU A 25 -72.81 -12.84 -0.30
CA LEU A 25 -72.07 -13.89 0.40
C LEU A 25 -71.13 -14.64 -0.55
N PHE A 26 -71.61 -15.02 -1.74
CA PHE A 26 -70.78 -15.66 -2.76
C PHE A 26 -69.62 -14.74 -3.19
N GLY A 27 -69.93 -13.48 -3.52
CA GLY A 27 -68.93 -12.49 -3.93
C GLY A 27 -67.87 -12.27 -2.86
N TYR A 28 -68.26 -12.19 -1.59
CA TYR A 28 -67.33 -12.09 -0.48
C TYR A 28 -66.38 -13.29 -0.44
N ASN A 29 -66.90 -14.52 -0.46
CA ASN A 29 -66.10 -15.74 -0.38
C ASN A 29 -65.19 -15.95 -1.61
N ASP A 30 -65.69 -15.66 -2.82
CA ASP A 30 -64.90 -15.71 -4.06
C ASP A 30 -63.75 -14.71 -4.01
N GLU A 31 -64.03 -13.46 -3.61
CA GLU A 31 -63.01 -12.41 -3.49
C GLU A 31 -61.95 -12.80 -2.46
N GLN A 32 -62.33 -13.28 -1.26
CA GLN A 32 -61.37 -13.73 -0.24
C GLN A 32 -60.47 -14.87 -0.77
N THR A 33 -61.05 -15.82 -1.51
CA THR A 33 -60.29 -16.94 -2.09
C THR A 33 -59.32 -16.46 -3.16
N ARG A 34 -59.74 -15.55 -4.03
CA ARG A 34 -58.91 -14.96 -5.09
C ARG A 34 -57.78 -14.11 -4.52
N LEU A 35 -58.07 -13.29 -3.51
CA LEU A 35 -57.07 -12.51 -2.78
C LEU A 35 -56.04 -13.41 -2.10
N THR A 36 -56.48 -14.53 -1.50
CA THR A 36 -55.57 -15.52 -0.91
C THR A 36 -54.56 -16.04 -1.95
N ARG A 37 -55.01 -16.40 -3.17
CA ARG A 37 -54.10 -16.86 -4.22
C ARG A 37 -53.13 -15.77 -4.67
N SER A 38 -53.63 -14.59 -5.03
CA SER A 38 -52.77 -13.54 -5.58
C SER A 38 -51.83 -12.90 -4.55
N HIS A 39 -52.26 -12.75 -3.29
CA HIS A 39 -51.50 -12.04 -2.26
C HIS A 39 -50.67 -12.95 -1.35
N LEU A 40 -51.12 -14.18 -1.07
CA LEU A 40 -50.38 -15.11 -0.22
C LEU A 40 -49.61 -16.17 -1.00
N ILE A 41 -49.97 -16.50 -2.25
CA ILE A 41 -49.20 -17.45 -3.07
C ILE A 41 -48.36 -16.70 -4.11
N GLY A 42 -48.99 -15.93 -4.98
CA GLY A 42 -48.35 -15.19 -6.07
C GLY A 42 -49.20 -15.16 -7.34
N ILE A 43 -48.69 -14.51 -8.38
CA ILE A 43 -49.36 -14.33 -9.68
C ILE A 43 -48.43 -14.75 -10.83
N GLY A 44 -48.98 -15.00 -12.01
CA GLY A 44 -48.25 -15.51 -13.18
C GLY A 44 -48.23 -17.04 -13.27
N ILE A 45 -47.43 -17.56 -14.20
CA ILE A 45 -47.34 -19.00 -14.53
C ILE A 45 -46.35 -19.68 -13.58
N ILE A 46 -46.86 -20.57 -12.73
CA ILE A 46 -46.09 -21.31 -11.71
C ILE A 46 -45.24 -22.40 -12.35
N CYS A 47 -45.84 -23.21 -13.22
CA CYS A 47 -45.15 -24.26 -13.96
C CYS A 47 -45.86 -24.58 -15.27
N GLY A 48 -45.12 -25.13 -16.24
CA GLY A 48 -45.69 -25.53 -17.53
C GLY A 48 -46.30 -24.36 -18.29
N LEU A 49 -47.46 -24.59 -18.92
CA LEU A 49 -48.11 -23.62 -19.83
C LEU A 49 -47.09 -23.04 -20.82
N ASP A 50 -46.24 -23.91 -21.36
CA ASP A 50 -45.25 -23.55 -22.35
C ASP A 50 -45.81 -23.77 -23.75
N VAL A 51 -45.28 -23.05 -24.73
CA VAL A 51 -45.78 -23.07 -26.13
C VAL A 51 -44.76 -23.75 -27.04
N ILE A 52 -45.12 -24.86 -27.67
CA ILE A 52 -44.23 -25.58 -28.58
C ILE A 52 -44.87 -25.59 -29.95
N THR A 53 -44.32 -24.82 -30.87
CA THR A 53 -44.76 -24.82 -32.27
C THR A 53 -43.98 -25.86 -33.04
N ALA A 54 -44.69 -26.75 -33.75
CA ALA A 54 -44.07 -27.79 -34.55
C ALA A 54 -43.17 -27.18 -35.64
N ALA A 55 -42.13 -27.91 -36.04
CA ALA A 55 -41.16 -27.42 -37.02
C ALA A 55 -41.77 -27.11 -38.40
N ASP A 56 -42.89 -27.76 -38.74
CA ASP A 56 -43.67 -27.49 -39.95
C ASP A 56 -44.66 -26.32 -39.81
N GLY A 57 -44.77 -25.75 -38.60
CA GLY A 57 -45.66 -24.65 -38.23
C GLY A 57 -47.15 -24.97 -38.25
N LYS A 58 -47.53 -26.25 -38.39
CA LYS A 58 -48.95 -26.64 -38.54
C LYS A 58 -49.67 -26.87 -37.23
N SER A 59 -48.93 -26.97 -36.13
CA SER A 59 -49.52 -27.13 -34.80
C SER A 59 -48.78 -26.36 -33.72
N VAL A 60 -49.53 -25.84 -32.77
CA VAL A 60 -49.04 -25.22 -31.53
C VAL A 60 -49.49 -26.10 -30.37
N THR A 61 -48.54 -26.55 -29.54
CA THR A 61 -48.82 -27.31 -28.32
C THR A 61 -48.71 -26.38 -27.13
N ILE A 62 -49.73 -26.32 -26.29
CA ILE A 62 -49.62 -25.73 -24.95
C ILE A 62 -49.40 -26.89 -23.97
N THR A 63 -48.35 -26.82 -23.16
CA THR A 63 -48.04 -27.91 -22.21
C THR A 63 -48.95 -27.86 -20.98
N LYS A 64 -49.14 -29.01 -20.32
CA LYS A 64 -49.69 -29.12 -18.97
C LYS A 64 -49.03 -28.09 -18.05
N GLY A 65 -49.82 -27.42 -17.21
CA GLY A 65 -49.31 -26.44 -16.26
C GLY A 65 -50.38 -25.68 -15.51
N VAL A 66 -49.93 -24.74 -14.68
CA VAL A 66 -50.82 -23.91 -13.86
C VAL A 66 -50.27 -22.49 -13.68
N GLY A 67 -51.18 -21.52 -13.63
CA GLY A 67 -50.87 -20.13 -13.31
C GLY A 67 -52.02 -19.44 -12.59
N VAL A 68 -51.74 -18.24 -12.08
CA VAL A 68 -52.71 -17.39 -11.35
C VAL A 68 -52.72 -16.00 -11.98
N THR A 69 -53.89 -15.47 -12.34
CA THR A 69 -53.99 -14.11 -12.88
C THR A 69 -53.79 -13.04 -11.79
N SER A 70 -53.55 -11.77 -12.14
CA SER A 70 -53.38 -10.71 -11.13
C SER A 70 -54.60 -10.51 -10.25
N ALA A 71 -55.80 -10.81 -10.77
CA ALA A 71 -57.04 -10.78 -9.99
C ALA A 71 -57.34 -12.12 -9.28
N GLY A 72 -56.43 -13.09 -9.26
CA GLY A 72 -56.54 -14.32 -8.47
C GLY A 72 -57.31 -15.48 -9.11
N TYR A 73 -57.61 -15.42 -10.43
CA TYR A 73 -58.19 -16.55 -11.15
C TYR A 73 -57.15 -17.63 -11.38
N LEU A 74 -57.54 -18.88 -11.16
CA LEU A 74 -56.68 -20.04 -11.40
C LEU A 74 -56.80 -20.47 -12.86
N VAL A 75 -55.67 -20.62 -13.54
CA VAL A 75 -55.58 -21.11 -14.92
C VAL A 75 -54.88 -22.46 -14.87
N VAL A 76 -55.61 -23.54 -15.14
CA VAL A 76 -55.08 -24.92 -15.11
C VAL A 76 -55.23 -25.53 -16.49
N GLN A 77 -54.17 -26.20 -16.94
CA GLN A 77 -54.22 -27.12 -18.06
C GLN A 77 -53.68 -28.48 -17.60
N GLU A 78 -54.54 -29.50 -17.60
CA GLU A 78 -54.24 -30.79 -16.96
C GLU A 78 -53.36 -31.72 -17.83
N THR A 79 -53.35 -31.52 -19.14
CA THR A 79 -52.60 -32.29 -20.14
C THR A 79 -51.99 -31.36 -21.19
N ASP A 80 -51.05 -31.88 -21.99
CA ASP A 80 -50.60 -31.18 -23.19
C ASP A 80 -51.75 -31.14 -24.21
N LEU A 81 -52.02 -29.96 -24.78
CA LEU A 81 -53.07 -29.78 -25.78
C LEU A 81 -52.46 -29.25 -27.07
N VAL A 82 -52.75 -29.95 -28.17
CA VAL A 82 -52.28 -29.62 -29.51
C VAL A 82 -53.38 -28.90 -30.26
N TYR A 83 -53.04 -27.75 -30.84
CA TYR A 83 -53.93 -26.91 -31.63
C TYR A 83 -53.41 -26.84 -33.07
N ALA A 84 -54.22 -27.19 -34.05
CA ALA A 84 -53.86 -27.17 -35.48
C ALA A 84 -54.65 -26.14 -36.30
N ALA A 85 -55.64 -25.48 -35.69
CA ALA A 85 -56.49 -24.50 -36.35
C ALA A 85 -56.73 -23.26 -35.49
N SER A 86 -57.27 -22.20 -36.09
CA SER A 86 -57.73 -20.99 -35.41
C SER A 86 -58.96 -20.38 -36.06
N GLN A 87 -59.75 -19.62 -35.31
CA GLN A 87 -60.87 -18.81 -35.81
C GLN A 87 -60.89 -17.44 -35.12
N ASN A 88 -61.61 -16.45 -35.66
CA ASN A 88 -61.78 -15.16 -34.99
C ASN A 88 -62.51 -15.35 -33.66
N TYR A 89 -62.06 -14.64 -32.63
CA TYR A 89 -62.67 -14.68 -31.31
C TYR A 89 -63.57 -13.45 -31.08
N VAL A 90 -64.72 -13.69 -30.43
CA VAL A 90 -65.68 -12.64 -30.03
C VAL A 90 -65.85 -12.68 -28.52
N LEU A 91 -65.68 -11.53 -27.87
CA LEU A 91 -65.83 -11.43 -26.41
C LEU A 91 -67.32 -11.52 -25.99
N PRO A 92 -67.67 -12.30 -24.95
CA PRO A 92 -69.04 -12.33 -24.41
C PRO A 92 -69.52 -10.95 -23.96
N LYS A 93 -70.78 -10.62 -24.24
CA LYS A 93 -71.35 -9.30 -23.96
C LYS A 93 -71.75 -9.11 -22.50
N GLU A 94 -72.10 -10.18 -21.78
CA GLU A 94 -72.64 -10.06 -20.42
C GLU A 94 -71.61 -9.76 -19.34
N VAL A 95 -70.31 -10.07 -19.55
CA VAL A 95 -69.23 -9.81 -18.58
C VAL A 95 -68.06 -9.10 -19.24
N ALA A 96 -68.14 -7.76 -19.28
CA ALA A 96 -67.17 -6.90 -19.94
C ALA A 96 -65.73 -7.15 -19.47
N TYR A 97 -64.78 -7.19 -20.41
CA TYR A 97 -63.34 -7.21 -20.12
C TYR A 97 -62.63 -6.10 -20.91
N PRO A 98 -62.61 -4.86 -20.37
CA PRO A 98 -62.12 -3.69 -21.09
C PRO A 98 -60.66 -3.79 -21.55
N VAL A 99 -59.84 -4.61 -20.89
CA VAL A 99 -58.41 -4.80 -21.22
C VAL A 99 -58.22 -5.30 -22.66
N LEU A 100 -59.17 -6.04 -23.23
CA LEU A 100 -59.09 -6.52 -24.62
C LEU A 100 -59.74 -5.57 -25.64
N GLN A 101 -60.14 -4.37 -25.24
CA GLN A 101 -60.80 -3.38 -26.09
C GLN A 101 -59.89 -2.16 -26.31
N ASN A 102 -59.79 -1.69 -27.55
CA ASN A 102 -59.10 -0.46 -27.94
C ASN A 102 -60.02 0.79 -27.80
N ASN A 103 -59.42 1.99 -27.84
CA ASN A 103 -60.10 3.30 -27.85
C ASN A 103 -61.23 3.44 -26.83
N ALA A 104 -60.89 3.65 -25.55
CA ALA A 104 -61.84 3.90 -24.46
C ALA A 104 -63.02 2.88 -24.40
N GLY A 105 -62.80 1.62 -24.77
CA GLY A 105 -63.76 0.51 -24.63
C GLY A 105 -64.64 0.22 -25.84
N ALA A 106 -64.35 0.79 -27.02
CA ALA A 106 -65.27 0.72 -28.17
C ALA A 106 -65.08 -0.51 -29.09
N ASN A 107 -63.86 -0.96 -29.39
CA ASN A 107 -63.65 -2.11 -30.31
C ASN A 107 -62.68 -3.15 -29.74
N LEU A 108 -62.98 -4.45 -29.92
CA LEU A 108 -62.10 -5.54 -29.52
C LEU A 108 -60.79 -5.55 -30.36
N TYR A 109 -59.65 -5.80 -29.73
CA TYR A 109 -58.43 -6.13 -30.48
C TYR A 109 -58.66 -7.39 -31.33
N PRO A 110 -58.05 -7.50 -32.52
CA PRO A 110 -58.09 -8.74 -33.28
C PRO A 110 -57.51 -9.90 -32.47
N LEU A 111 -58.37 -10.88 -32.16
CA LEU A 111 -58.03 -12.07 -31.37
C LEU A 111 -58.46 -13.31 -32.15
N TRP A 112 -57.66 -14.37 -32.05
CA TRP A 112 -57.96 -15.65 -32.68
C TRP A 112 -57.96 -16.77 -31.66
N GLN A 113 -59.05 -17.52 -31.57
CA GLN A 113 -59.13 -18.69 -30.71
C GLN A 113 -58.37 -19.85 -31.36
N LEU A 114 -57.52 -20.52 -30.59
CA LEU A 114 -56.85 -21.75 -31.00
C LEU A 114 -57.81 -22.95 -30.85
N LEU A 115 -57.85 -23.79 -31.87
CA LEU A 115 -58.71 -24.96 -31.96
C LEU A 115 -57.86 -26.22 -32.23
N PRO A 116 -58.20 -27.38 -31.63
CA PRO A 116 -57.55 -28.65 -31.96
C PRO A 116 -57.61 -28.95 -33.46
N GLN A 117 -58.76 -28.68 -34.07
CA GLN A 117 -59.03 -28.83 -35.51
C GLN A 117 -60.21 -27.93 -35.91
N ILE A 118 -60.40 -27.71 -37.21
CA ILE A 118 -61.59 -27.00 -37.72
C ILE A 118 -62.84 -27.85 -37.43
N PRO A 119 -63.91 -27.28 -36.84
CA PRO A 119 -65.15 -28.02 -36.60
C PRO A 119 -65.74 -28.61 -37.88
N ILE A 120 -66.12 -29.89 -37.83
CA ILE A 120 -66.69 -30.60 -38.99
C ILE A 120 -68.12 -30.10 -39.28
N SER A 121 -68.86 -29.71 -38.24
CA SER A 121 -70.24 -29.21 -38.34
C SER A 121 -70.28 -27.70 -38.09
N ASN A 122 -70.87 -26.94 -39.03
CA ASN A 122 -71.02 -25.49 -38.97
C ASN A 122 -69.71 -24.74 -38.62
N PRO A 123 -68.64 -24.88 -39.42
CA PRO A 123 -67.40 -24.16 -39.17
C PRO A 123 -67.61 -22.65 -39.28
N ASP A 124 -66.97 -21.89 -38.39
CA ASP A 124 -66.94 -20.44 -38.50
C ASP A 124 -66.27 -20.04 -39.84
N PRO A 125 -66.82 -19.07 -40.60
CA PRO A 125 -66.22 -18.63 -41.86
C PRO A 125 -64.77 -18.12 -41.75
N SER A 126 -64.34 -17.74 -40.54
CA SER A 126 -62.97 -17.30 -40.25
C SER A 126 -62.03 -18.43 -39.82
N ALA A 127 -62.52 -19.67 -39.71
CA ALA A 127 -61.70 -20.82 -39.32
C ALA A 127 -60.64 -21.16 -40.38
N ARG A 128 -59.40 -21.38 -39.94
CA ARG A 128 -58.24 -21.70 -40.79
C ARG A 128 -57.28 -22.66 -40.10
N ASN A 129 -56.50 -23.40 -40.89
CA ASN A 129 -55.34 -24.13 -40.39
C ASN A 129 -54.21 -23.17 -40.01
N LEU A 130 -53.37 -23.58 -39.06
CA LEU A 130 -52.18 -22.83 -38.65
C LEU A 130 -51.05 -22.99 -39.67
N ASP A 131 -50.28 -21.92 -39.85
CA ASP A 131 -49.05 -21.87 -40.64
C ASP A 131 -48.07 -20.86 -40.04
N ILE A 132 -46.78 -21.00 -40.39
CA ILE A 132 -45.72 -20.10 -39.88
C ILE A 132 -46.00 -18.63 -40.19
N PRO A 133 -46.37 -18.23 -41.43
CA PRO A 133 -46.64 -16.83 -41.74
C PRO A 133 -47.71 -16.18 -40.85
N PHE A 134 -48.76 -16.93 -40.49
CA PHE A 134 -49.80 -16.45 -39.58
C PHE A 134 -49.36 -16.33 -38.13
N LEU A 135 -48.53 -17.26 -37.65
CA LEU A 135 -48.06 -17.32 -36.27
C LEU A 135 -46.88 -16.36 -35.97
N GLN A 136 -46.13 -15.93 -37.00
CA GLN A 136 -44.87 -15.17 -36.87
C GLN A 136 -44.98 -13.90 -36.00
N ASP A 137 -46.09 -13.17 -36.10
CA ASP A 137 -46.38 -11.93 -35.38
C ASP A 137 -47.31 -12.14 -34.18
N LYS A 138 -47.56 -13.39 -33.74
CA LYS A 138 -48.52 -13.71 -32.68
C LYS A 138 -47.86 -14.06 -31.35
N VAL A 139 -48.57 -13.74 -30.28
CA VAL A 139 -48.32 -14.16 -28.90
C VAL A 139 -49.46 -15.04 -28.45
N VAL A 140 -49.15 -16.18 -27.84
CA VAL A 140 -50.14 -17.09 -27.27
C VAL A 140 -50.52 -16.60 -25.88
N MET A 141 -51.81 -16.55 -25.59
CA MET A 141 -52.35 -16.20 -24.28
C MET A 141 -53.47 -17.14 -23.85
N LEU A 142 -53.63 -17.32 -22.54
CA LEU A 142 -54.79 -17.98 -21.96
C LEU A 142 -55.70 -16.92 -21.33
N PHE A 143 -56.96 -16.87 -21.75
CA PHE A 143 -57.96 -15.94 -21.26
C PHE A 143 -58.98 -16.65 -20.38
N VAL A 144 -59.22 -16.14 -19.18
CA VAL A 144 -60.27 -16.60 -18.26
C VAL A 144 -61.58 -15.92 -18.68
N GLU A 145 -62.32 -16.59 -19.55
CA GLU A 145 -63.60 -16.14 -20.04
C GLU A 145 -64.69 -16.43 -19.01
N LEU A 146 -65.54 -15.43 -18.75
CA LEU A 146 -66.73 -15.55 -17.90
C LEU A 146 -67.95 -15.34 -18.79
N ASN A 147 -68.75 -16.39 -18.99
CA ASN A 147 -69.92 -16.35 -19.85
C ASN A 147 -71.19 -16.48 -18.99
N LYS A 148 -72.01 -15.43 -18.94
CA LYS A 148 -73.25 -15.41 -18.17
C LYS A 148 -74.42 -15.76 -19.07
N THR A 149 -74.95 -16.97 -18.91
CA THR A 149 -76.12 -17.46 -19.65
C THR A 149 -77.36 -17.37 -18.76
N GLY A 150 -78.45 -16.82 -19.28
CA GLY A 150 -79.74 -16.83 -18.58
C GLY A 150 -80.39 -18.22 -18.68
N ASN A 151 -80.85 -18.78 -17.57
CA ASN A 151 -81.58 -20.04 -17.59
C ASN A 151 -82.94 -19.78 -18.27
N LYS A 152 -83.24 -20.48 -19.38
CA LYS A 152 -84.44 -20.26 -20.20
C LYS A 152 -85.41 -21.44 -20.11
N ASN A 153 -85.83 -21.81 -18.90
CA ASN A 153 -86.91 -22.77 -18.70
C ASN A 153 -88.04 -22.13 -17.89
N CYS A 154 -88.87 -21.32 -18.56
CA CYS A 154 -90.20 -21.01 -18.04
C CYS A 154 -91.19 -21.99 -18.65
N LEU A 155 -91.82 -22.83 -17.82
CA LEU A 155 -93.06 -23.50 -18.20
C LEU A 155 -94.22 -22.49 -18.05
N PRO A 156 -95.35 -22.65 -18.77
CA PRO A 156 -96.46 -21.68 -18.75
C PRO A 156 -97.00 -21.34 -17.35
N ASN A 157 -96.81 -22.23 -16.37
CA ASN A 157 -97.36 -22.12 -15.02
C ASN A 157 -96.28 -22.11 -13.90
N SER A 158 -94.98 -22.12 -14.23
CA SER A 158 -93.88 -21.96 -13.27
C SER A 158 -92.66 -21.36 -13.98
N CYS A 159 -92.20 -20.22 -13.46
CA CYS A 159 -90.94 -19.55 -13.83
C CYS A 159 -89.99 -19.55 -12.62
N ASP A 160 -89.80 -20.71 -11.99
CA ASP A 160 -88.90 -20.85 -10.83
C ASP A 160 -87.41 -20.81 -11.24
N ASP A 161 -87.09 -20.89 -12.54
CA ASP A 161 -85.73 -20.92 -13.08
C ASP A 161 -85.30 -19.58 -13.73
N LYS A 162 -85.57 -18.45 -13.07
CA LYS A 162 -85.09 -17.08 -13.47
C LYS A 162 -83.62 -16.82 -13.06
N GLY A 163 -82.80 -17.87 -13.02
CA GLY A 163 -81.39 -17.79 -12.69
C GLY A 163 -80.52 -17.40 -13.88
N SER A 164 -79.25 -17.12 -13.59
CA SER A 164 -78.20 -17.03 -14.62
C SER A 164 -76.99 -17.83 -14.19
N THR A 165 -76.46 -18.66 -15.09
CA THR A 165 -75.26 -19.46 -14.85
C THR A 165 -74.06 -18.76 -15.44
N VAL A 166 -73.02 -18.51 -14.62
CA VAL A 166 -71.73 -17.98 -15.09
C VAL A 166 -70.77 -19.15 -15.29
N GLY A 167 -70.49 -19.51 -16.54
CA GLY A 167 -69.46 -20.47 -16.90
C GLY A 167 -68.08 -19.82 -16.88
N VAL A 168 -67.08 -20.52 -16.32
CA VAL A 168 -65.67 -20.10 -16.35
C VAL A 168 -64.91 -21.04 -17.28
N THR A 169 -64.33 -20.49 -18.35
CA THR A 169 -63.62 -21.25 -19.38
C THR A 169 -62.24 -20.64 -19.63
N ILE A 170 -61.23 -21.50 -19.84
CA ILE A 170 -59.89 -21.05 -20.23
C ILE A 170 -59.79 -21.10 -21.75
N GLN A 171 -59.80 -19.93 -22.39
CA GLN A 171 -59.72 -19.79 -23.84
C GLN A 171 -58.28 -19.59 -24.29
N PRO A 172 -57.69 -20.48 -25.10
CA PRO A 172 -56.39 -20.28 -25.72
C PRO A 172 -56.55 -19.33 -26.92
N LEU A 173 -55.93 -18.16 -26.84
CA LEU A 173 -56.04 -17.11 -27.85
C LEU A 173 -54.67 -16.74 -28.42
N LEU A 174 -54.67 -16.23 -29.64
CA LEU A 174 -53.56 -15.53 -30.28
C LEU A 174 -53.89 -14.04 -30.34
N ILE A 175 -52.90 -13.20 -30.08
CA ILE A 175 -52.94 -11.75 -30.25
C ILE A 175 -51.71 -11.30 -31.03
N ARG A 176 -51.82 -10.21 -31.80
CA ARG A 176 -50.64 -9.61 -32.46
C ARG A 176 -49.68 -9.05 -31.42
N LYS A 177 -48.36 -9.17 -31.65
CA LYS A 177 -47.31 -8.57 -30.81
C LYS A 177 -47.57 -7.08 -30.54
N SER A 178 -47.88 -6.31 -31.58
CA SER A 178 -48.18 -4.87 -31.48
C SER A 178 -49.41 -4.51 -30.65
N ASP A 179 -50.37 -5.44 -30.50
CA ASP A 179 -51.57 -5.24 -29.69
C ASP A 179 -51.37 -5.79 -28.27
N ALA A 180 -50.62 -6.89 -28.13
CA ALA A 180 -50.13 -7.39 -26.85
C ALA A 180 -49.32 -6.31 -26.12
N ASP A 181 -48.46 -5.58 -26.83
CA ASP A 181 -47.67 -4.48 -26.27
C ASP A 181 -48.53 -3.34 -25.68
N LYS A 182 -49.76 -3.15 -26.16
CA LYS A 182 -50.68 -2.12 -25.66
C LYS A 182 -51.41 -2.55 -24.39
N ILE A 183 -51.60 -3.84 -24.18
CA ILE A 183 -52.36 -4.41 -23.05
C ILE A 183 -51.45 -5.05 -21.99
N LYS A 184 -50.18 -5.25 -22.32
CA LYS A 184 -49.14 -5.69 -21.39
C LYS A 184 -48.89 -4.62 -20.34
N ALA A 185 -49.29 -4.90 -19.10
CA ALA A 185 -49.03 -3.99 -18.00
C ALA A 185 -47.53 -3.85 -17.71
N VAL A 186 -47.11 -2.63 -17.37
CA VAL A 186 -45.79 -2.39 -16.80
C VAL A 186 -45.83 -2.83 -15.34
N ILE A 187 -45.30 -4.01 -15.06
CA ILE A 187 -45.23 -4.57 -13.71
C ILE A 187 -43.86 -4.21 -13.11
N PRO A 188 -43.78 -3.43 -12.03
CA PRO A 188 -42.53 -3.10 -11.36
C PRO A 188 -41.75 -4.38 -10.97
N GLY A 189 -40.47 -4.47 -11.36
CA GLY A 189 -39.62 -5.63 -11.05
C GLY A 189 -39.81 -6.86 -11.95
N TYR A 190 -40.82 -6.90 -12.81
CA TYR A 190 -41.06 -7.95 -13.80
C TYR A 190 -40.38 -7.60 -15.13
N PRO A 191 -39.82 -8.59 -15.82
CA PRO A 191 -38.51 -8.54 -16.48
C PRO A 191 -38.29 -7.30 -17.33
N ASN A 192 -37.82 -6.24 -16.67
CA ASN A 192 -37.02 -5.19 -17.27
C ASN A 192 -35.76 -5.05 -16.44
N LEU A 193 -35.13 -6.18 -16.12
CA LEU A 193 -33.68 -6.24 -15.92
C LEU A 193 -33.07 -5.80 -17.25
N ALA A 194 -33.08 -4.49 -17.51
CA ALA A 194 -32.25 -3.90 -18.54
C ALA A 194 -30.84 -4.30 -18.14
N ALA A 195 -30.29 -5.35 -18.77
CA ALA A 195 -29.13 -6.11 -18.32
C ALA A 195 -28.16 -5.17 -17.61
N LEU A 196 -28.07 -5.29 -16.28
CA LEU A 196 -27.10 -4.54 -15.50
C LEU A 196 -25.73 -4.98 -16.03
N PRO A 197 -24.99 -4.10 -16.74
CA PRO A 197 -23.82 -4.53 -17.49
C PRO A 197 -22.75 -5.08 -16.55
N ASP A 198 -21.94 -6.02 -17.03
CA ASP A 198 -20.78 -6.45 -16.24
C ASP A 198 -19.74 -5.33 -16.17
N ILE A 199 -19.34 -5.02 -14.94
CA ILE A 199 -18.25 -4.09 -14.65
C ILE A 199 -17.15 -4.89 -13.98
N ARG A 200 -15.92 -4.66 -14.45
CA ARG A 200 -14.70 -5.22 -13.88
C ARG A 200 -13.70 -4.09 -13.71
N MET A 201 -13.03 -4.08 -12.57
CA MET A 201 -11.92 -3.17 -12.32
C MET A 201 -10.73 -3.58 -13.20
N PRO A 202 -10.15 -2.69 -14.01
CA PRO A 202 -8.89 -2.96 -14.68
C PRO A 202 -7.82 -3.29 -13.65
N ARG A 203 -7.03 -4.33 -13.92
CA ARG A 203 -5.91 -4.69 -13.07
C ARG A 203 -4.89 -3.55 -13.07
N PHE A 204 -4.34 -3.24 -11.89
CA PHE A 204 -3.09 -2.50 -11.81
C PHE A 204 -1.99 -3.37 -12.41
N ASP A 205 -1.68 -3.13 -13.68
CA ASP A 205 -0.67 -3.88 -14.39
C ASP A 205 0.70 -3.24 -14.13
N VAL A 206 1.51 -3.93 -13.33
CA VAL A 206 2.95 -3.68 -13.25
C VAL A 206 3.57 -4.26 -14.52
N ALA A 207 3.24 -3.69 -15.68
CA ALA A 207 3.95 -4.03 -16.90
C ALA A 207 5.45 -3.73 -16.69
N LYS A 208 6.32 -4.45 -17.40
CA LYS A 208 7.79 -4.30 -17.40
C LYS A 208 8.28 -2.86 -17.68
N THR A 209 7.35 -1.94 -17.94
CA THR A 209 7.51 -0.51 -18.14
C THR A 209 7.88 0.21 -16.84
N ALA A 210 9.18 0.40 -16.64
CA ALA A 210 9.76 1.63 -16.10
C ALA A 210 9.06 2.24 -14.86
N LEU A 211 8.77 1.46 -13.81
CA LEU A 211 8.45 1.98 -12.47
C LEU A 211 9.72 2.54 -11.81
N ASN A 212 10.37 3.48 -12.50
CA ASN A 212 11.67 4.01 -12.13
C ASN A 212 11.53 5.10 -11.06
N THR A 213 10.46 5.88 -11.11
CA THR A 213 10.26 7.02 -10.22
C THR A 213 8.89 7.00 -9.56
N THR A 214 8.71 7.75 -8.47
CA THR A 214 7.40 7.93 -7.83
C THR A 214 6.32 8.44 -8.79
N PRO A 215 6.58 9.45 -9.66
CA PRO A 215 5.64 9.84 -10.70
C PRO A 215 5.22 8.71 -11.65
N ASP A 216 6.10 7.75 -11.95
CA ASP A 216 5.75 6.62 -12.82
C ASP A 216 4.70 5.70 -12.17
N VAL A 217 4.83 5.45 -10.87
CA VAL A 217 3.84 4.69 -10.09
C VAL A 217 2.49 5.43 -10.03
N ILE A 218 2.51 6.74 -9.77
CA ILE A 218 1.29 7.57 -9.76
C ILE A 218 0.61 7.55 -11.13
N LYS A 219 1.40 7.67 -12.20
CA LYS A 219 0.90 7.63 -13.58
C LYS A 219 0.25 6.29 -13.91
N ALA A 220 0.78 5.17 -13.40
CA ALA A 220 0.17 3.86 -13.57
C ALA A 220 -1.26 3.80 -13.00
N TYR A 221 -1.51 4.44 -11.84
CA TYR A 221 -2.86 4.58 -11.30
C TYR A 221 -3.74 5.51 -12.16
N LYS A 222 -3.21 6.65 -12.62
CA LYS A 222 -3.95 7.63 -13.42
C LYS A 222 -4.46 7.07 -14.75
N ILE A 223 -3.69 6.19 -15.41
CA ILE A 223 -4.09 5.55 -16.67
C ILE A 223 -5.30 4.63 -16.49
N ILE A 224 -5.52 4.11 -15.27
CA ILE A 224 -6.67 3.28 -14.94
C ILE A 224 -7.85 4.16 -14.47
N LEU A 225 -7.57 5.10 -13.57
CA LEU A 225 -8.56 6.01 -12.97
C LEU A 225 -8.87 7.20 -13.88
N THR A 226 -9.24 6.91 -15.13
CA THR A 226 -9.70 7.92 -16.08
C THR A 226 -11.12 8.36 -15.77
N LYS A 227 -11.45 9.59 -16.15
CA LYS A 227 -12.81 10.14 -16.06
C LYS A 227 -13.83 9.24 -16.77
N ALA A 228 -13.51 8.77 -17.97
CA ALA A 228 -14.38 7.88 -18.73
C ALA A 228 -14.71 6.57 -18.00
N PHE A 229 -13.70 5.96 -17.34
CA PHE A 229 -13.93 4.75 -16.57
C PHE A 229 -14.76 5.01 -15.31
N ILE A 230 -14.44 6.05 -14.54
CA ILE A 230 -15.17 6.41 -13.32
C ILE A 230 -16.62 6.80 -13.65
N ASP A 231 -16.84 7.63 -14.67
CA ASP A 231 -18.18 8.00 -15.14
C ASP A 231 -19.00 6.76 -15.54
N LYS A 232 -18.38 5.77 -16.19
CA LYS A 232 -19.02 4.50 -16.52
C LYS A 232 -19.41 3.72 -15.26
N VAL A 233 -18.57 3.68 -14.23
CA VAL A 233 -18.91 3.03 -12.95
C VAL A 233 -20.08 3.75 -12.29
N LEU A 234 -20.02 5.07 -12.16
CA LEU A 234 -21.06 5.89 -11.54
C LEU A 234 -22.41 5.82 -12.29
N ALA A 235 -22.39 5.86 -13.62
CA ALA A 235 -23.60 5.73 -14.43
C ALA A 235 -24.29 4.37 -14.21
N ASN A 236 -23.52 3.30 -14.07
CA ASN A 236 -24.08 1.97 -13.82
C ASN A 236 -24.56 1.78 -12.37
N LEU A 237 -23.88 2.39 -11.39
CA LEU A 237 -24.38 2.46 -10.01
C LEU A 237 -25.70 3.25 -9.95
N LYS A 238 -25.82 4.35 -10.70
CA LYS A 238 -27.08 5.10 -10.82
C LYS A 238 -28.18 4.26 -11.45
N LYS A 239 -27.90 3.56 -12.55
CA LYS A 239 -28.84 2.61 -13.17
C LYS A 239 -29.28 1.52 -12.20
N LEU A 240 -28.35 0.99 -11.40
CA LEU A 240 -28.66 0.02 -10.35
C LEU A 240 -29.58 0.63 -9.28
N SER A 241 -29.28 1.84 -8.83
CA SER A 241 -30.11 2.61 -7.88
C SER A 241 -31.54 2.79 -8.39
N ASP A 242 -31.69 3.19 -9.65
CA ASP A 242 -33.00 3.40 -10.29
C ASP A 242 -33.76 2.08 -10.45
N THR A 243 -33.05 1.00 -10.77
CA THR A 243 -33.62 -0.35 -10.89
C THR A 243 -34.23 -0.82 -9.58
N PHE A 244 -33.59 -0.52 -8.44
CA PHE A 244 -34.06 -0.93 -7.11
C PHE A 244 -34.76 0.18 -6.32
N ALA A 245 -35.12 1.30 -6.96
CA ALA A 245 -35.77 2.44 -6.31
C ALA A 245 -37.10 2.06 -5.63
N PHE A 246 -37.79 1.05 -6.15
CA PHE A 246 -39.04 0.54 -5.59
C PHE A 246 -38.88 -0.17 -4.23
N LEU A 247 -37.68 -0.61 -3.87
CA LEU A 247 -37.43 -1.36 -2.64
C LEU A 247 -37.15 -0.49 -1.41
N ASN A 248 -36.59 0.71 -1.60
CA ASN A 248 -36.09 1.51 -0.49
C ASN A 248 -36.02 3.00 -0.87
N SER A 249 -36.51 3.88 0.01
CA SER A 249 -36.35 5.33 -0.12
C SER A 249 -34.88 5.78 -0.23
N ASN A 250 -33.94 5.03 0.36
CA ASN A 250 -32.51 5.34 0.26
C ASN A 250 -31.91 5.03 -1.13
N ALA A 251 -32.58 4.23 -1.98
CA ALA A 251 -32.13 4.01 -3.35
C ALA A 251 -32.27 5.30 -4.20
N THR A 252 -33.30 6.11 -3.95
CA THR A 252 -33.41 7.45 -4.57
C THR A 252 -32.33 8.39 -4.02
N ALA A 253 -32.09 8.38 -2.71
CA ALA A 253 -31.04 9.18 -2.08
C ALA A 253 -29.63 8.82 -2.58
N LEU A 254 -29.35 7.52 -2.77
CA LEU A 254 -28.13 7.02 -3.38
C LEU A 254 -27.97 7.52 -4.82
N GLY A 255 -29.04 7.47 -5.62
CA GLY A 255 -29.03 8.00 -6.98
C GLY A 255 -28.65 9.48 -7.04
N ASN A 256 -29.19 10.30 -6.13
CA ASN A 256 -28.86 11.71 -6.02
C ASN A 256 -27.42 11.95 -5.55
N LEU A 257 -26.94 11.14 -4.60
CA LEU A 257 -25.57 11.23 -4.09
C LEU A 257 -24.55 10.88 -5.18
N ILE A 258 -24.84 9.87 -6.02
CA ILE A 258 -23.99 9.50 -7.15
C ILE A 258 -23.90 10.64 -8.17
N GLN A 259 -25.03 11.27 -8.51
CA GLN A 259 -25.06 12.38 -9.47
C GLN A 259 -24.31 13.62 -8.98
N ASN A 260 -24.38 13.91 -7.68
CA ASN A 260 -23.79 15.10 -7.07
C ASN A 260 -22.50 14.79 -6.29
N ASN A 261 -21.84 13.67 -6.56
CA ASN A 261 -20.66 13.27 -5.81
C ASN A 261 -19.49 14.25 -6.03
N THR A 262 -18.79 14.60 -4.97
CA THR A 262 -17.61 15.50 -5.00
C THR A 262 -16.30 14.75 -4.76
N ILE A 263 -16.35 13.42 -4.73
CA ILE A 263 -15.21 12.55 -4.39
C ILE A 263 -14.12 12.65 -5.46
N PHE A 264 -14.52 12.71 -6.73
CA PHE A 264 -13.61 12.68 -7.87
C PHE A 264 -13.42 14.08 -8.47
N SER A 265 -12.19 14.57 -8.46
CA SER A 265 -11.75 15.72 -9.24
C SER A 265 -10.84 15.27 -10.38
N TYR A 266 -10.88 15.98 -11.51
CA TYR A 266 -10.14 15.62 -12.72
C TYR A 266 -9.19 16.73 -13.16
N ASP A 267 -8.06 16.36 -13.77
CA ASP A 267 -7.17 17.28 -14.48
C ASP A 267 -7.59 17.47 -15.95
N ASN A 268 -6.86 18.33 -16.67
CA ASN A 268 -7.12 18.65 -18.08
C ASN A 268 -6.99 17.42 -18.99
N ASP A 269 -6.22 16.40 -18.58
CA ASP A 269 -6.04 15.15 -19.31
C ASP A 269 -7.16 14.13 -19.03
N SER A 270 -8.23 14.55 -18.33
CA SER A 270 -9.34 13.69 -17.92
C SER A 270 -8.90 12.52 -17.04
N THR A 271 -7.82 12.67 -16.27
CA THR A 271 -7.40 11.72 -15.23
C THR A 271 -7.70 12.29 -13.84
N ILE A 272 -7.84 11.41 -12.84
CA ILE A 272 -8.12 11.87 -11.49
C ILE A 272 -6.98 12.77 -10.96
N LYS A 273 -7.34 13.91 -10.37
CA LYS A 273 -6.44 14.85 -9.71
C LYS A 273 -6.72 14.80 -8.21
N LEU A 274 -5.71 14.41 -7.43
CA LEU A 274 -5.82 14.32 -5.97
C LEU A 274 -4.97 15.40 -5.29
N PRO A 275 -5.39 15.90 -4.10
CA PRO A 275 -4.62 16.88 -3.33
C PRO A 275 -3.34 16.28 -2.73
N VAL A 276 -3.30 14.96 -2.53
CA VAL A 276 -2.17 14.22 -1.97
C VAL A 276 -1.76 13.12 -2.94
N GLU A 277 -0.50 13.15 -3.37
CA GLU A 277 0.01 12.32 -4.47
C GLU A 277 0.06 10.81 -4.16
N TYR A 278 -0.02 10.39 -2.91
CA TYR A 278 -0.01 8.97 -2.53
C TYR A 278 -1.40 8.41 -2.16
N TYR A 279 -2.48 9.17 -2.40
CA TYR A 279 -3.85 8.68 -2.20
C TYR A 279 -4.40 7.87 -3.38
N TYR A 280 -3.72 7.85 -4.53
CA TYR A 280 -4.22 7.16 -5.73
C TYR A 280 -4.52 5.68 -5.49
N GLN A 281 -3.73 5.00 -4.66
CA GLN A 281 -3.96 3.60 -4.34
C GLN A 281 -5.27 3.37 -3.57
N TYR A 282 -5.64 4.29 -2.66
CA TYR A 282 -6.90 4.22 -1.92
C TYR A 282 -8.10 4.56 -2.79
N TYR A 283 -7.95 5.48 -3.74
CA TYR A 283 -8.97 5.76 -4.75
C TYR A 283 -9.15 4.58 -5.71
N PHE A 284 -8.06 3.88 -6.06
CA PHE A 284 -8.11 2.65 -6.83
C PHE A 284 -8.89 1.56 -6.10
N ASP A 285 -8.58 1.33 -4.83
CA ASP A 285 -9.28 0.36 -3.98
C ASP A 285 -10.75 0.75 -3.76
N PHE A 286 -11.05 2.04 -3.51
CA PHE A 286 -12.41 2.54 -3.38
C PHE A 286 -13.27 2.26 -4.62
N VAL A 287 -12.76 2.55 -5.82
CA VAL A 287 -13.47 2.25 -7.07
C VAL A 287 -13.63 0.73 -7.24
N SER A 288 -12.62 -0.07 -6.85
CA SER A 288 -12.74 -1.52 -6.81
C SER A 288 -13.86 -1.99 -5.87
N ASP A 289 -14.00 -1.40 -4.69
CA ASP A 289 -15.03 -1.74 -3.70
C ASP A 289 -16.44 -1.37 -4.18
N LEU A 290 -16.58 -0.25 -4.90
CA LEU A 290 -17.83 0.13 -5.57
C LEU A 290 -18.24 -0.90 -6.63
N VAL A 291 -17.29 -1.35 -7.44
CA VAL A 291 -17.51 -2.39 -8.46
C VAL A 291 -17.83 -3.74 -7.83
N ASP A 292 -17.12 -4.13 -6.77
CA ASP A 292 -17.39 -5.37 -6.03
C ASP A 292 -18.80 -5.34 -5.41
N THR A 293 -19.20 -4.23 -4.79
CA THR A 293 -20.55 -4.08 -4.23
C THR A 293 -21.65 -4.10 -5.31
N TYR A 294 -21.42 -3.44 -6.45
CA TYR A 294 -22.31 -3.52 -7.60
C TYR A 294 -22.52 -4.96 -8.04
N ASN A 295 -21.43 -5.73 -8.16
CA ASN A 295 -21.48 -7.13 -8.56
C ASN A 295 -22.17 -8.01 -7.50
N GLU A 296 -21.99 -7.74 -6.20
CA GLU A 296 -22.74 -8.42 -5.14
C GLU A 296 -24.25 -8.21 -5.28
N ILE A 297 -24.70 -6.95 -5.44
CA ILE A 297 -26.14 -6.65 -5.60
C ILE A 297 -26.69 -7.30 -6.88
N LYS A 298 -25.97 -7.17 -8.00
CA LYS A 298 -26.35 -7.80 -9.28
C LYS A 298 -26.48 -9.33 -9.15
N ASN A 299 -25.57 -9.99 -8.45
CA ASN A 299 -25.62 -11.43 -8.23
C ASN A 299 -26.75 -11.86 -7.30
N ARG A 300 -27.22 -10.98 -6.41
CA ARG A 300 -28.37 -11.23 -5.52
C ARG A 300 -29.72 -10.90 -6.16
N SER A 301 -29.75 -10.01 -7.15
CA SER A 301 -30.98 -9.51 -7.76
C SER A 301 -31.65 -10.43 -8.77
N GLY A 302 -30.92 -11.40 -9.33
CA GLY A 302 -31.48 -12.39 -10.27
C GLY A 302 -32.63 -13.24 -9.70
N ALA A 303 -32.91 -13.11 -8.40
CA ALA A 303 -33.93 -13.89 -7.70
C ALA A 303 -34.77 -13.06 -6.71
N VAL A 304 -34.92 -11.75 -6.94
CA VAL A 304 -35.88 -10.90 -6.23
C VAL A 304 -37.05 -10.64 -7.18
N LEU A 305 -37.94 -11.62 -7.28
CA LEU A 305 -39.15 -11.56 -8.11
C LEU A 305 -40.44 -11.63 -7.25
N ALA A 306 -40.32 -11.53 -5.92
CA ALA A 306 -41.48 -11.53 -5.05
C ALA A 306 -42.20 -10.17 -5.06
N THR A 307 -43.52 -10.20 -5.30
CA THR A 307 -44.38 -9.01 -5.29
C THR A 307 -45.34 -9.07 -4.12
N CYS A 308 -45.27 -8.08 -3.24
CA CYS A 308 -46.25 -7.90 -2.16
C CYS A 308 -47.49 -7.19 -2.70
N CYS A 309 -48.68 -7.75 -2.48
CA CYS A 309 -49.97 -7.15 -2.83
C CYS A 309 -50.04 -6.66 -4.30
N PRO A 310 -49.97 -7.57 -5.29
CA PRO A 310 -49.95 -7.19 -6.70
C PRO A 310 -51.21 -6.41 -7.11
N ASP A 311 -51.06 -5.49 -8.07
CA ASP A 311 -52.19 -4.75 -8.60
C ASP A 311 -53.10 -5.69 -9.43
N PRO A 312 -54.38 -5.86 -9.07
CA PRO A 312 -55.29 -6.72 -9.81
C PRO A 312 -55.51 -6.27 -11.25
N ALA A 313 -55.21 -5.00 -11.60
CA ALA A 313 -55.38 -4.44 -12.94
C ALA A 313 -54.32 -4.90 -13.96
N TRP A 314 -53.20 -5.50 -13.52
CA TRP A 314 -52.08 -5.83 -14.43
C TRP A 314 -52.44 -6.84 -15.52
N PHE A 315 -53.02 -7.98 -15.14
CA PHE A 315 -53.53 -8.99 -16.07
C PHE A 315 -54.72 -9.73 -15.44
N PRO A 316 -55.86 -9.05 -15.23
CA PRO A 316 -56.90 -9.53 -14.32
C PRO A 316 -57.46 -10.90 -14.66
N ARG A 317 -57.63 -11.18 -15.96
CA ARG A 317 -58.22 -12.43 -16.47
C ARG A 317 -57.42 -13.03 -17.62
N HIS A 318 -56.12 -12.77 -17.73
CA HIS A 318 -55.33 -13.37 -18.81
C HIS A 318 -53.88 -13.69 -18.41
N LEU A 319 -53.27 -14.66 -19.09
CA LEU A 319 -51.85 -14.99 -18.98
C LEU A 319 -51.22 -15.03 -20.37
N PHE A 320 -50.19 -14.21 -20.60
CA PHE A 320 -49.34 -14.36 -21.78
C PHE A 320 -48.36 -15.53 -21.57
N LEU A 321 -48.28 -16.43 -22.54
CA LEU A 321 -47.42 -17.61 -22.45
C LEU A 321 -46.05 -17.38 -23.07
N LYS A 322 -46.00 -17.07 -24.37
CA LYS A 322 -44.83 -16.58 -25.14
C LYS A 322 -45.22 -16.36 -26.61
N GLU A 323 -44.28 -15.85 -27.40
CA GLU A 323 -44.39 -15.74 -28.86
C GLU A 323 -44.63 -17.11 -29.49
N ALA A 324 -45.52 -17.17 -30.49
CA ALA A 324 -45.89 -18.43 -31.12
C ALA A 324 -44.74 -19.01 -31.98
N VAL A 325 -43.86 -18.18 -32.53
CA VAL A 325 -42.72 -18.64 -33.34
C VAL A 325 -41.43 -18.02 -32.80
N ASN A 326 -40.39 -18.84 -32.67
CA ASN A 326 -39.03 -18.47 -32.26
C ASN A 326 -38.98 -17.52 -31.03
N PRO A 327 -39.60 -17.88 -29.90
CA PRO A 327 -39.56 -17.05 -28.70
C PRO A 327 -38.12 -16.93 -28.17
N PRO A 328 -37.65 -15.73 -27.77
CA PRO A 328 -36.40 -15.60 -27.05
C PRO A 328 -36.52 -16.30 -25.67
N SER A 329 -35.39 -16.66 -25.07
CA SER A 329 -35.33 -17.22 -23.72
C SER A 329 -34.48 -16.32 -22.82
N PRO A 330 -35.08 -15.61 -21.83
CA PRO A 330 -36.51 -15.56 -21.51
C PRO A 330 -37.34 -14.79 -22.55
N SER A 331 -38.60 -15.21 -22.77
CA SER A 331 -39.59 -14.50 -23.59
C SER A 331 -39.97 -13.18 -22.90
N ALA A 332 -40.11 -12.10 -23.69
CA ALA A 332 -40.51 -10.80 -23.19
C ALA A 332 -42.00 -10.72 -22.83
N TYR A 333 -42.86 -11.57 -23.42
CA TYR A 333 -44.31 -11.55 -23.17
C TYR A 333 -44.73 -12.47 -22.05
N ARG A 334 -43.97 -13.52 -21.76
CA ARG A 334 -44.35 -14.55 -20.79
C ARG A 334 -44.65 -13.95 -19.41
N HIS A 335 -45.83 -14.26 -18.89
CA HIS A 335 -46.18 -13.97 -17.51
C HIS A 335 -45.51 -15.00 -16.57
N TYR A 336 -44.20 -14.85 -16.30
CA TYR A 336 -43.47 -15.62 -15.28
C TYR A 336 -44.11 -15.56 -13.89
N PHE A 337 -43.85 -16.55 -13.06
CA PHE A 337 -44.33 -16.53 -11.68
C PHE A 337 -43.67 -15.39 -10.87
N LEU A 338 -44.50 -14.60 -10.22
CA LEU A 338 -44.16 -13.61 -9.20
C LEU A 338 -44.68 -14.14 -7.86
N PRO A 339 -43.85 -14.77 -7.02
CA PRO A 339 -44.29 -15.30 -5.74
C PRO A 339 -44.68 -14.18 -4.77
N SER A 340 -45.50 -14.51 -3.77
CA SER A 340 -45.68 -13.64 -2.62
C SER A 340 -44.43 -13.69 -1.72
N PRO A 341 -44.16 -12.65 -0.91
CA PRO A 341 -43.13 -12.72 0.13
C PRO A 341 -43.35 -13.83 1.15
N ALA A 342 -44.57 -14.35 1.31
CA ALA A 342 -44.89 -15.42 2.26
C ALA A 342 -44.42 -16.81 1.78
N VAL A 343 -44.35 -17.02 0.46
CA VAL A 343 -43.93 -18.31 -0.14
C VAL A 343 -42.49 -18.23 -0.63
N ALA A 344 -42.01 -17.04 -0.95
CA ALA A 344 -40.65 -16.84 -1.40
C ALA A 344 -39.64 -16.98 -0.25
N ARG A 345 -38.55 -17.75 -0.43
CA ARG A 345 -37.31 -17.60 0.39
C ARG A 345 -36.62 -16.24 0.16
N GLU A 346 -37.22 -15.39 -0.66
CA GLU A 346 -36.67 -14.16 -1.26
C GLU A 346 -36.78 -12.94 -0.36
N GLY A 347 -37.62 -12.94 0.69
CA GLY A 347 -37.67 -11.83 1.65
C GLY A 347 -36.31 -11.51 2.27
N GLN A 348 -35.49 -12.55 2.55
CA GLN A 348 -34.11 -12.39 3.02
C GLN A 348 -33.19 -11.76 1.95
N ARG A 349 -33.42 -12.04 0.66
CA ARG A 349 -32.63 -11.48 -0.45
C ARG A 349 -32.96 -10.02 -0.68
N THR A 350 -34.23 -9.64 -0.55
CA THR A 350 -34.64 -8.24 -0.61
C THR A 350 -34.01 -7.41 0.51
N GLU A 351 -34.03 -7.91 1.75
CA GLU A 351 -33.35 -7.26 2.88
C GLU A 351 -31.83 -7.16 2.65
N GLU A 352 -31.20 -8.20 2.08
CA GLU A 352 -29.78 -8.18 1.73
C GLU A 352 -29.47 -7.11 0.69
N ILE A 353 -30.27 -7.01 -0.39
CA ILE A 353 -30.11 -5.95 -1.40
C ILE A 353 -30.30 -4.57 -0.78
N VAL A 354 -31.32 -4.38 0.07
CA VAL A 354 -31.55 -3.11 0.78
C VAL A 354 -30.34 -2.73 1.64
N LEU A 355 -29.76 -3.69 2.37
CA LEU A 355 -28.57 -3.48 3.17
C LEU A 355 -27.35 -3.12 2.30
N LEU A 356 -27.14 -3.81 1.19
CA LEU A 356 -26.03 -3.53 0.26
C LEU A 356 -26.18 -2.17 -0.45
N LEU A 357 -27.41 -1.74 -0.77
CA LEU A 357 -27.69 -0.39 -1.27
C LEU A 357 -27.35 0.67 -0.21
N ASN A 358 -27.70 0.43 1.05
CA ASN A 358 -27.29 1.29 2.16
C ASN A 358 -25.77 1.27 2.36
N ARG A 359 -25.09 0.14 2.12
CA ARG A 359 -23.63 0.07 2.14
C ARG A 359 -23.01 1.00 1.10
N LEU A 360 -23.49 0.96 -0.15
CA LEU A 360 -23.02 1.88 -1.21
C LEU A 360 -23.20 3.35 -0.80
N TYR A 361 -24.37 3.68 -0.24
CA TYR A 361 -24.66 5.02 0.26
C TYR A 361 -23.66 5.44 1.34
N MET A 362 -23.41 4.56 2.32
CA MET A 362 -22.47 4.84 3.41
C MET A 362 -21.01 4.90 2.93
N MET A 363 -20.60 4.06 1.99
CA MET A 363 -19.25 4.11 1.39
C MET A 363 -18.98 5.45 0.71
N LEU A 364 -19.97 6.00 0.00
CA LEU A 364 -19.87 7.32 -0.65
C LEU A 364 -19.84 8.48 0.37
N LEU A 365 -20.48 8.34 1.54
CA LEU A 365 -20.46 9.38 2.59
C LEU A 365 -19.19 9.35 3.45
N THR A 366 -18.63 8.17 3.66
CA THR A 366 -17.52 7.95 4.60
C THR A 366 -16.14 7.98 3.95
N PHE A 367 -16.08 8.04 2.61
CA PHE A 367 -14.88 8.26 1.82
C PHE A 367 -14.86 9.68 1.21
N PRO A 368 -13.70 10.36 1.08
CA PRO A 368 -12.36 9.97 1.47
C PRO A 368 -11.99 10.53 2.86
N LYS A 369 -12.11 9.73 3.92
CA LYS A 369 -11.57 10.07 5.25
C LYS A 369 -10.37 9.18 5.58
N ILE A 370 -9.35 9.25 4.74
CA ILE A 370 -8.10 8.51 4.91
C ILE A 370 -7.40 9.03 6.17
N ALA A 371 -7.09 8.14 7.12
CA ALA A 371 -6.37 8.52 8.32
C ALA A 371 -5.00 9.09 7.92
N ALA A 372 -4.76 10.35 8.24
CA ALA A 372 -3.41 10.90 8.16
C ALA A 372 -2.52 10.13 9.15
N PRO A 373 -1.23 9.91 8.82
CA PRO A 373 -0.31 9.31 9.77
C PRO A 373 -0.40 10.06 11.09
N THR A 374 -0.56 9.33 12.19
CA THR A 374 -0.72 9.98 13.50
C THR A 374 0.54 10.74 13.82
N ILE A 375 0.44 12.06 13.72
CA ILE A 375 1.48 12.98 14.12
C ILE A 375 1.46 12.99 15.64
N ILE A 376 2.45 12.35 16.24
CA ILE A 376 2.75 12.53 17.67
C ILE A 376 3.04 14.02 17.81
N ALA A 377 2.60 14.69 18.88
CA ALA A 377 3.04 16.06 19.18
C ALA A 377 4.57 16.04 19.28
N GLY A 378 5.22 16.33 18.17
CA GLY A 378 6.48 15.64 17.89
C GLY A 378 6.82 15.25 16.42
N GLY A 379 5.88 15.22 15.49
CA GLY A 379 5.99 14.90 14.04
C GLY A 379 7.28 14.27 13.50
N GLY A 380 7.74 13.12 13.95
CA GLY A 380 7.10 12.19 14.87
C GLY A 380 5.87 11.55 14.27
N VAL A 381 6.03 10.68 13.29
CA VAL A 381 4.90 9.86 12.83
C VAL A 381 4.85 8.59 13.68
N SER A 382 3.76 8.41 14.44
CA SER A 382 3.54 7.18 15.19
C SER A 382 3.43 5.99 14.24
N ASN A 383 3.86 4.82 14.70
CA ASN A 383 3.51 3.55 14.05
C ASN A 383 2.44 2.79 14.82
N SER A 384 1.96 3.30 15.97
CA SER A 384 0.93 2.63 16.78
C SER A 384 -0.44 2.54 16.09
N ASP A 385 -0.66 3.38 15.09
CA ASP A 385 -1.78 3.40 14.16
C ASP A 385 -1.55 2.48 12.95
N LEU A 386 -0.38 1.86 12.76
CA LEU A 386 -0.23 0.79 11.78
C LEU A 386 -0.92 -0.47 12.32
N ARG A 387 -1.77 -1.10 11.50
CA ARG A 387 -2.50 -2.32 11.90
C ARG A 387 -2.43 -3.38 10.82
N VAL A 388 -2.35 -4.63 11.28
CA VAL A 388 -2.51 -5.83 10.44
C VAL A 388 -3.85 -6.48 10.79
N THR A 389 -4.77 -6.53 9.82
CA THR A 389 -6.14 -7.03 10.02
C THR A 389 -6.38 -8.26 9.15
N PRO A 390 -6.71 -9.44 9.74
CA PRO A 390 -7.08 -10.63 8.99
C PRO A 390 -8.30 -10.37 8.08
N SER A 391 -8.26 -10.90 6.86
CA SER A 391 -9.25 -10.68 5.81
C SER A 391 -9.20 -11.81 4.77
N TYR A 392 -9.90 -11.62 3.65
CA TYR A 392 -10.01 -12.61 2.59
C TYR A 392 -9.60 -12.07 1.23
N LEU A 393 -8.81 -12.87 0.50
CA LEU A 393 -8.54 -12.71 -0.92
C LEU A 393 -9.55 -13.54 -1.74
N GLY A 394 -10.13 -12.94 -2.79
CA GLY A 394 -11.07 -13.62 -3.70
C GLY A 394 -12.51 -13.80 -3.19
N SER A 395 -12.82 -13.38 -1.97
CA SER A 395 -14.18 -13.40 -1.42
C SER A 395 -15.01 -12.17 -1.80
N ALA A 396 -16.34 -12.25 -1.61
CA ALA A 396 -17.24 -11.09 -1.71
C ALA A 396 -16.82 -9.98 -0.72
N LEU A 397 -17.03 -8.70 -1.06
CA LEU A 397 -16.60 -7.58 -0.22
C LEU A 397 -17.23 -7.66 1.18
N SER A 398 -18.48 -8.10 1.29
CA SER A 398 -19.17 -8.34 2.57
C SER A 398 -18.40 -9.24 3.55
N GLY A 399 -17.53 -10.14 3.05
CA GLY A 399 -16.73 -11.04 3.88
C GLY A 399 -15.35 -10.48 4.27
N LYS A 400 -14.88 -9.43 3.61
CA LYS A 400 -13.55 -8.83 3.85
C LYS A 400 -13.60 -7.92 5.07
N ALA A 401 -12.45 -7.64 5.69
CA ALA A 401 -12.35 -6.59 6.70
C ALA A 401 -12.61 -5.20 6.09
N ILE A 402 -13.21 -4.30 6.88
CA ILE A 402 -13.52 -2.92 6.49
C ILE A 402 -12.21 -2.13 6.33
N PRO A 403 -11.93 -1.57 5.14
CA PRO A 403 -10.71 -0.80 4.88
C PRO A 403 -10.56 0.49 5.69
N HIS A 404 -9.33 0.92 5.95
CA HIS A 404 -9.06 2.11 6.76
C HIS A 404 -9.47 3.46 6.12
N TYR A 405 -9.66 3.50 4.80
CA TYR A 405 -10.04 4.72 4.07
C TYR A 405 -11.53 5.07 4.17
N TYR A 406 -12.34 4.21 4.80
CA TYR A 406 -13.68 4.55 5.25
C TYR A 406 -13.65 4.99 6.71
N SER A 407 -14.28 6.12 7.01
CA SER A 407 -14.52 6.53 8.40
C SER A 407 -15.73 5.81 9.00
N GLU A 408 -15.68 5.57 10.30
CA GLU A 408 -16.82 5.05 11.06
C GLU A 408 -17.54 6.18 11.82
N ASP A 409 -17.41 7.44 11.38
CA ASP A 409 -18.14 8.55 11.99
C ASP A 409 -19.66 8.35 11.84
N LYS A 410 -20.39 8.64 12.91
CA LYS A 410 -21.86 8.66 12.90
C LYS A 410 -22.38 9.69 11.90
N GLN A 411 -23.21 9.23 10.97
CA GLN A 411 -23.88 10.10 10.01
C GLN A 411 -25.09 10.80 10.65
N SER A 412 -25.73 11.73 9.93
CA SER A 412 -26.88 12.51 10.42
C SER A 412 -28.08 11.67 10.87
N ASN A 413 -28.21 10.45 10.34
CA ASN A 413 -29.20 9.46 10.75
C ASN A 413 -28.74 8.58 11.94
N ASN A 414 -27.63 8.93 12.60
CA ASN A 414 -26.99 8.20 13.71
C ASN A 414 -26.59 6.76 13.35
N ARG A 415 -26.27 6.50 12.08
CA ARG A 415 -25.79 5.20 11.58
C ARG A 415 -24.32 5.27 11.15
N GLN A 416 -23.64 4.12 11.19
CA GLN A 416 -22.23 3.96 10.80
C GLN A 416 -22.08 2.88 9.70
N LEU A 417 -20.92 2.81 9.03
CA LEU A 417 -20.73 1.92 7.88
C LEU A 417 -20.72 0.45 8.30
N PHE A 418 -20.13 0.12 9.44
CA PHE A 418 -20.04 -1.25 9.94
C PHE A 418 -21.41 -1.96 10.05
N GLU A 419 -22.50 -1.20 10.26
CA GLU A 419 -23.87 -1.71 10.34
C GLU A 419 -24.39 -2.27 9.02
N TYR A 420 -23.80 -1.87 7.90
CA TYR A 420 -24.23 -2.24 6.55
C TYR A 420 -23.16 -3.05 5.79
N TRP A 421 -22.06 -3.43 6.44
CA TRP A 421 -20.96 -4.10 5.76
C TRP A 421 -21.29 -5.54 5.36
N ASN A 422 -21.84 -6.33 6.30
CA ASN A 422 -22.16 -7.75 6.14
C ASN A 422 -23.60 -8.06 6.57
N TYR A 423 -24.44 -8.48 5.61
CA TYR A 423 -25.85 -8.77 5.87
C TYR A 423 -26.09 -9.81 6.97
N ARG A 424 -25.32 -10.90 6.98
CA ARG A 424 -25.53 -12.01 7.94
C ARG A 424 -25.22 -11.57 9.36
N LEU A 425 -24.14 -10.81 9.55
CA LEU A 425 -23.77 -10.26 10.85
C LEU A 425 -24.80 -9.22 11.31
N THR A 426 -25.21 -8.30 10.44
CA THR A 426 -26.21 -7.29 10.78
C THR A 426 -27.55 -7.91 11.17
N LYS A 427 -28.03 -8.90 10.40
CA LYS A 427 -29.28 -9.61 10.70
C LYS A 427 -29.22 -10.38 12.02
N ALA A 428 -28.04 -10.88 12.39
CA ALA A 428 -27.82 -11.55 13.67
C ALA A 428 -27.61 -10.58 14.86
N GLY A 429 -27.68 -9.26 14.65
CA GLY A 429 -27.37 -8.26 15.68
C GLY A 429 -25.88 -8.18 16.03
N LYS A 430 -25.00 -8.71 15.16
CA LYS A 430 -23.55 -8.86 15.36
C LYS A 430 -22.73 -8.00 14.39
N ALA A 431 -23.30 -6.90 13.88
CA ALA A 431 -22.59 -6.03 12.95
C ALA A 431 -21.27 -5.48 13.53
N ASN A 432 -21.22 -5.23 14.84
CA ASN A 432 -20.03 -4.80 15.55
C ASN A 432 -18.91 -5.86 15.62
N GLN A 433 -19.13 -7.06 15.05
CA GLN A 433 -18.13 -8.11 14.89
C GLN A 433 -17.44 -8.10 13.52
N ASN A 434 -17.81 -7.20 12.61
CA ASN A 434 -17.01 -6.99 11.39
C ASN A 434 -15.59 -6.61 11.80
N LEU A 435 -14.57 -7.23 11.19
CA LEU A 435 -13.18 -6.83 11.40
C LEU A 435 -12.90 -5.54 10.62
N SER A 436 -12.10 -4.65 11.19
CA SER A 436 -11.78 -3.36 10.59
C SER A 436 -10.47 -2.81 11.13
N TYR A 437 -9.75 -2.07 10.29
CA TYR A 437 -8.69 -1.20 10.78
C TYR A 437 -9.23 -0.23 11.86
N ARG A 438 -10.46 0.28 11.70
CA ARG A 438 -11.10 1.25 12.60
C ARG A 438 -12.01 0.59 13.66
N ALA A 439 -11.71 -0.64 14.06
CA ALA A 439 -12.51 -1.37 15.07
C ALA A 439 -12.73 -0.64 16.41
N ILE A 440 -11.90 0.37 16.70
CA ILE A 440 -12.01 1.21 17.90
C ILE A 440 -13.02 2.36 17.77
N GLU A 441 -13.45 2.69 16.55
CA GLU A 441 -14.35 3.82 16.24
C GLU A 441 -15.83 3.44 16.29
N TYR A 442 -16.15 2.15 16.34
CA TYR A 442 -17.51 1.64 16.51
C TYR A 442 -17.64 0.77 17.77
N PRO A 443 -18.86 0.50 18.28
CA PRO A 443 -19.07 -0.16 19.56
C PRO A 443 -18.82 -1.68 19.50
N ALA A 444 -17.59 -2.09 19.14
CA ALA A 444 -17.12 -3.46 19.26
C ALA A 444 -16.97 -3.82 20.75
N THR A 445 -17.69 -4.85 21.19
CA THR A 445 -17.59 -5.38 22.57
C THR A 445 -16.50 -6.44 22.68
N GLU A 446 -16.37 -7.27 21.65
CA GLU A 446 -15.51 -8.46 21.65
C GLU A 446 -14.04 -8.12 21.39
N ASP A 447 -13.14 -8.73 22.17
CA ASP A 447 -11.70 -8.49 22.04
C ASP A 447 -11.12 -9.04 20.72
N PHE A 448 -11.68 -10.12 20.16
CA PHE A 448 -11.24 -10.65 18.86
C PHE A 448 -11.47 -9.70 17.68
N VAL A 449 -12.31 -8.67 17.86
CA VAL A 449 -12.53 -7.62 16.85
C VAL A 449 -11.49 -6.52 16.97
N LYS A 450 -11.11 -6.17 18.21
CA LYS A 450 -10.12 -5.11 18.50
C LYS A 450 -8.68 -5.59 18.35
N ASN A 451 -8.43 -6.85 18.69
CA ASN A 451 -7.11 -7.50 18.71
C ASN A 451 -7.14 -8.84 17.95
N PRO A 452 -7.50 -8.86 16.65
CA PRO A 452 -7.79 -10.09 15.93
C PRO A 452 -6.60 -11.05 15.82
N LEU A 453 -5.36 -10.56 15.84
CA LEU A 453 -4.14 -11.39 15.74
C LEU A 453 -3.88 -12.26 16.97
N ARG A 454 -4.59 -12.04 18.08
CA ARG A 454 -4.51 -12.89 19.29
C ARG A 454 -5.37 -14.15 19.20
N TYR A 455 -6.21 -14.25 18.18
CA TYR A 455 -7.20 -15.30 17.99
C TYR A 455 -6.85 -16.15 16.76
N ASP A 456 -7.69 -17.14 16.48
CA ASP A 456 -7.49 -18.05 15.36
C ASP A 456 -7.45 -17.29 14.02
N ILE A 457 -6.32 -17.43 13.33
CA ILE A 457 -6.07 -16.83 12.02
C ILE A 457 -6.22 -17.84 10.87
N GLU A 458 -6.42 -19.14 11.15
CA GLU A 458 -6.61 -20.20 10.14
C GLU A 458 -7.71 -19.87 9.11
N PRO A 459 -8.86 -19.27 9.48
CA PRO A 459 -9.91 -18.99 8.51
C PRO A 459 -9.53 -17.95 7.45
N TYR A 460 -8.50 -17.14 7.69
CA TYR A 460 -8.15 -15.98 6.86
C TYR A 460 -6.96 -16.29 5.95
N ASN A 461 -7.11 -16.02 4.65
CA ASN A 461 -6.05 -16.22 3.66
C ASN A 461 -5.35 -14.91 3.24
N PHE A 462 -5.67 -13.79 3.90
CA PHE A 462 -5.13 -12.48 3.59
C PHE A 462 -4.97 -11.62 4.84
N PHE A 463 -3.91 -10.82 4.89
CA PHE A 463 -3.67 -9.83 5.92
C PHE A 463 -3.67 -8.44 5.29
N ARG A 464 -4.66 -7.61 5.63
CA ARG A 464 -4.64 -6.18 5.27
C ARG A 464 -3.60 -5.48 6.14
N ILE A 465 -2.70 -4.73 5.53
CA ILE A 465 -1.66 -3.98 6.23
C ILE A 465 -1.88 -2.52 5.89
N GLU A 466 -2.29 -1.73 6.88
CA GLU A 466 -2.81 -0.39 6.66
C GLU A 466 -2.23 0.59 7.71
N GLY A 467 -2.13 1.87 7.33
CA GLY A 467 -1.54 2.91 8.17
C GLY A 467 -0.02 3.05 8.06
N HIS A 468 0.63 2.48 7.05
CA HIS A 468 2.07 2.61 6.77
C HIS A 468 2.44 3.75 5.81
N VAL A 469 1.48 4.22 5.00
CA VAL A 469 1.71 5.24 3.97
C VAL A 469 1.89 6.61 4.60
N GLY A 470 2.80 7.41 4.06
CA GLY A 470 3.20 8.71 4.62
C GLY A 470 4.22 8.62 5.75
N LYS A 471 4.69 7.41 6.10
CA LYS A 471 5.67 7.16 7.17
C LYS A 471 7.05 6.81 6.59
N HIS A 472 8.09 6.94 7.40
CA HIS A 472 9.44 6.55 6.98
C HIS A 472 9.61 5.03 6.94
N TYR A 473 10.15 4.50 5.83
CA TYR A 473 10.16 3.06 5.54
C TYR A 473 10.88 2.22 6.61
N LYS A 474 12.02 2.69 7.14
CA LYS A 474 12.77 1.95 8.19
C LYS A 474 11.92 1.72 9.43
N SER A 475 11.19 2.75 9.85
CA SER A 475 10.33 2.68 11.04
C SER A 475 9.14 1.73 10.80
N VAL A 476 8.57 1.78 9.60
CA VAL A 476 7.49 0.87 9.18
C VAL A 476 7.96 -0.58 9.14
N VAL A 477 9.09 -0.86 8.50
CA VAL A 477 9.67 -2.21 8.38
C VAL A 477 9.98 -2.77 9.76
N ASN A 478 10.67 -2.02 10.63
CA ASN A 478 11.00 -2.47 11.98
C ASN A 478 9.75 -2.77 12.81
N TYR A 479 8.74 -1.90 12.73
CA TYR A 479 7.48 -2.08 13.47
C TYR A 479 6.69 -3.29 12.97
N LEU A 480 6.55 -3.43 11.64
CA LEU A 480 5.88 -4.58 11.03
C LEU A 480 6.61 -5.89 11.32
N GLN A 481 7.94 -5.91 11.27
CA GLN A 481 8.72 -7.09 11.63
C GLN A 481 8.47 -7.49 13.09
N GLY A 482 8.34 -6.51 13.99
CA GLY A 482 7.90 -6.75 15.36
C GLY A 482 6.52 -7.39 15.44
N ILE A 483 5.54 -6.90 14.68
CA ILE A 483 4.19 -7.51 14.62
C ILE A 483 4.24 -8.94 14.07
N VAL A 484 4.96 -9.16 12.97
CA VAL A 484 5.12 -10.47 12.33
C VAL A 484 5.75 -11.48 13.28
N ASN A 485 6.86 -11.12 13.93
CA ASN A 485 7.58 -12.00 14.85
C ASN A 485 6.75 -12.31 16.10
N ASN A 486 6.11 -11.29 16.70
CA ASN A 486 5.34 -11.45 17.93
C ASN A 486 4.06 -12.26 17.73
N ASN A 487 3.42 -12.16 16.56
CA ASN A 487 2.17 -12.87 16.25
C ASN A 487 2.37 -14.09 15.32
N ARG A 488 3.62 -14.41 14.96
CA ARG A 488 4.00 -15.53 14.06
C ARG A 488 3.24 -15.52 12.73
N LEU A 489 3.16 -14.35 12.10
CA LEU A 489 2.39 -14.20 10.87
C LEU A 489 3.16 -14.80 9.68
N PRO A 490 2.50 -15.57 8.79
CA PRO A 490 3.16 -16.30 7.72
C PRO A 490 3.33 -15.42 6.47
N PHE A 491 4.10 -14.34 6.55
CA PHE A 491 4.47 -13.53 5.38
C PHE A 491 5.77 -12.77 5.61
N ASP A 492 6.47 -12.43 4.52
CA ASP A 492 7.72 -11.68 4.58
C ASP A 492 7.52 -10.20 4.24
N ILE A 493 8.46 -9.35 4.65
CA ILE A 493 8.42 -7.91 4.37
C ILE A 493 9.66 -7.53 3.57
N VAL A 494 9.46 -6.82 2.46
CA VAL A 494 10.54 -6.26 1.64
C VAL A 494 10.28 -4.78 1.42
N ALA A 495 11.30 -3.94 1.57
CA ALA A 495 11.23 -2.53 1.20
C ALA A 495 12.00 -2.29 -0.10
N VAL A 496 11.38 -1.59 -1.04
CA VAL A 496 11.98 -1.22 -2.33
C VAL A 496 11.89 0.28 -2.58
N LYS A 497 12.95 0.82 -3.17
CA LYS A 497 13.16 2.25 -3.40
C LYS A 497 12.83 2.62 -4.84
N THR A 498 12.14 3.73 -5.06
CA THR A 498 12.11 4.36 -6.40
C THR A 498 13.36 5.19 -6.65
N GLY A 499 13.74 5.39 -7.90
CA GLY A 499 14.89 6.20 -8.31
C GLY A 499 15.96 5.33 -8.97
N ASN A 500 17.17 5.86 -9.04
CA ASN A 500 18.30 5.23 -9.73
C ASN A 500 19.45 4.84 -8.79
N LYS A 501 19.40 5.25 -7.53
CA LYS A 501 20.45 5.02 -6.54
C LYS A 501 19.93 4.11 -5.43
N PRO A 502 20.40 2.86 -5.34
CA PRO A 502 20.03 1.98 -4.24
C PRO A 502 20.60 2.51 -2.93
N ASP A 503 19.97 2.14 -1.81
CA ASP A 503 20.53 2.44 -0.49
C ASP A 503 21.82 1.64 -0.27
N ALA A 504 22.80 2.25 0.40
CA ALA A 504 24.04 1.57 0.73
C ALA A 504 23.77 0.46 1.75
N LEU A 505 24.11 -0.78 1.41
CA LEU A 505 24.18 -1.87 2.38
C LEU A 505 25.50 -1.71 3.15
N THR A 506 25.49 -0.91 4.22
CA THR A 506 26.62 -0.84 5.15
C THR A 506 26.61 -2.07 6.05
N GLY A 507 27.79 -2.61 6.41
CA GLY A 507 27.97 -3.90 7.08
C GLY A 507 27.23 -4.12 8.41
N ASN A 508 26.56 -3.10 8.96
CA ASN A 508 25.75 -3.21 10.17
C ASN A 508 24.25 -3.44 9.91
N THR A 509 23.77 -3.27 8.67
CA THR A 509 22.33 -3.35 8.34
C THR A 509 21.97 -4.52 7.44
N PHE A 510 22.95 -5.15 6.78
CA PHE A 510 22.75 -6.33 5.95
C PHE A 510 24.10 -7.04 5.77
N GLU A 511 24.30 -8.19 6.42
CA GLU A 511 25.46 -9.04 6.14
C GLU A 511 25.14 -9.94 4.95
N ALA A 512 25.38 -9.47 3.72
CA ALA A 512 25.36 -10.37 2.58
C ALA A 512 26.58 -11.30 2.67
N GLN A 513 26.39 -12.51 3.17
CA GLN A 513 27.43 -13.52 3.25
C GLN A 513 27.44 -14.35 1.96
N PHE A 514 28.49 -14.17 1.15
CA PHE A 514 28.74 -15.03 -0.01
C PHE A 514 29.68 -16.16 0.39
N ALA A 515 29.12 -17.24 0.95
CA ALA A 515 29.89 -18.35 1.52
C ALA A 515 30.93 -18.94 0.55
N ASP A 516 30.64 -18.94 -0.76
CA ASP A 516 31.57 -19.36 -1.81
C ASP A 516 32.77 -18.41 -1.93
N LEU A 517 32.54 -17.09 -1.88
CA LEU A 517 33.60 -16.09 -1.94
C LEU A 517 34.42 -16.05 -0.64
N GLU A 518 33.77 -16.21 0.51
CA GLU A 518 34.47 -16.26 1.80
C GLU A 518 35.36 -17.51 1.91
N SER A 519 34.88 -18.65 1.41
CA SER A 519 35.69 -19.88 1.37
C SER A 519 36.92 -19.72 0.46
N ALA A 520 36.76 -19.10 -0.71
CA ALA A 520 37.86 -18.81 -1.62
C ALA A 520 38.83 -17.77 -1.03
N PHE A 521 38.33 -16.75 -0.33
CA PHE A 521 39.14 -15.77 0.38
C PHE A 521 40.03 -16.44 1.43
N LEU A 522 39.46 -17.30 2.28
CA LEU A 522 40.21 -18.01 3.33
C LEU A 522 41.31 -18.91 2.74
N LEU A 523 41.08 -19.53 1.57
CA LEU A 523 42.08 -20.35 0.89
C LEU A 523 43.26 -19.52 0.38
N ILE A 524 42.98 -18.38 -0.27
CA ILE A 524 44.04 -17.46 -0.73
C ILE A 524 44.74 -16.81 0.47
N GLN A 525 44.00 -16.50 1.54
CA GLN A 525 44.55 -15.96 2.77
C GLN A 525 45.56 -16.93 3.41
N ALA A 526 45.21 -18.22 3.51
CA ALA A 526 46.11 -19.25 4.03
C ALA A 526 47.42 -19.36 3.22
N ASP A 527 47.33 -19.27 1.89
CA ASP A 527 48.49 -19.34 1.00
C ASP A 527 49.40 -18.11 1.16
N ILE A 528 48.83 -16.91 1.20
CA ILE A 528 49.57 -15.66 1.46
C ILE A 528 50.22 -15.67 2.85
N ILE A 529 49.53 -16.17 3.89
CA ILE A 529 50.10 -16.32 5.23
C ILE A 529 51.27 -17.30 5.20
N CYS A 530 51.13 -18.43 4.49
CA CYS A 530 52.19 -19.43 4.35
C CYS A 530 53.44 -18.85 3.65
N LYS A 531 53.26 -18.02 2.62
CA LYS A 531 54.34 -17.38 1.85
C LYS A 531 54.96 -16.18 2.56
N GLY A 532 54.17 -15.43 3.33
CA GLY A 532 54.53 -14.13 3.90
C GLY A 532 55.17 -14.16 5.29
N GLY A 533 55.10 -15.28 6.02
CA GLY A 533 55.74 -15.45 7.33
C GLY A 533 55.35 -14.38 8.36
N THR A 534 56.31 -13.88 9.14
CA THR A 534 56.09 -12.90 10.23
C THR A 534 56.07 -11.44 9.75
N HIS A 535 55.82 -11.18 8.47
CA HIS A 535 55.79 -9.81 7.96
C HIS A 535 54.64 -9.01 8.62
N PRO A 536 54.84 -7.75 9.09
CA PRO A 536 53.82 -6.99 9.81
C PRO A 536 52.49 -6.85 9.07
N THR A 537 52.53 -6.61 7.74
CA THR A 537 51.33 -6.58 6.89
C THR A 537 50.60 -7.92 6.85
N ILE A 538 51.33 -9.04 6.91
CA ILE A 538 50.76 -10.40 6.86
C ILE A 538 50.13 -10.74 8.21
N GLU A 539 50.74 -10.33 9.33
CA GLU A 539 50.13 -10.44 10.67
C GLU A 539 48.86 -9.58 10.83
N ALA A 540 48.80 -8.41 10.18
CA ALA A 540 47.56 -7.63 10.10
C ALA A 540 46.52 -8.33 9.20
N PHE A 541 46.95 -8.87 8.06
CA PHE A 541 46.09 -9.59 7.12
C PHE A 541 45.48 -10.87 7.70
N LYS A 542 46.21 -11.58 8.55
CA LYS A 542 45.75 -12.78 9.27
C LYS A 542 44.56 -12.54 10.19
N LYS A 543 44.34 -11.29 10.62
CA LYS A 543 43.23 -10.91 11.50
C LYS A 543 41.92 -10.66 10.74
N LEU A 544 41.95 -10.60 9.42
CA LEU A 544 40.74 -10.45 8.61
C LEU A 544 40.00 -11.79 8.58
N THR A 545 38.70 -11.75 8.81
CA THR A 545 37.80 -12.90 8.80
C THR A 545 36.80 -12.86 7.64
N LYS A 546 36.69 -11.73 6.95
CA LYS A 546 35.75 -11.50 5.84
C LYS A 546 36.42 -10.80 4.68
N LEU A 547 36.06 -11.19 3.46
CA LEU A 547 36.56 -10.58 2.22
C LEU A 547 36.31 -9.07 2.15
N SER A 548 35.19 -8.60 2.70
CA SER A 548 34.84 -7.16 2.72
C SER A 548 35.86 -6.31 3.49
N GLN A 549 36.59 -6.90 4.44
CA GLN A 549 37.54 -6.18 5.30
C GLN A 549 38.87 -5.85 4.59
N LEU A 550 39.10 -6.37 3.37
CA LEU A 550 40.25 -5.96 2.54
C LEU A 550 40.26 -4.46 2.22
N ASN A 551 39.07 -3.84 2.22
CA ASN A 551 38.87 -2.42 1.97
C ASN A 551 38.87 -1.56 3.23
N ASP A 552 38.97 -2.17 4.42
CA ASP A 552 39.04 -1.41 5.66
C ASP A 552 40.43 -0.75 5.78
N PRO A 553 40.49 0.56 6.08
CA PRO A 553 41.76 1.24 6.31
C PRO A 553 42.41 0.72 7.60
N VAL A 554 43.68 0.34 7.51
CA VAL A 554 44.43 -0.21 8.65
C VAL A 554 45.39 0.83 9.23
N PRO A 555 45.30 1.12 10.56
CA PRO A 555 46.25 2.00 11.24
C PRO A 555 47.69 1.45 11.19
N PRO A 556 48.74 2.30 11.18
CA PRO A 556 48.72 3.76 11.33
C PRO A 556 48.65 4.55 10.01
N ASN A 557 48.71 3.88 8.85
CA ASN A 557 48.94 4.54 7.57
C ASN A 557 47.65 4.93 6.83
N ASN A 558 46.47 4.51 7.34
CA ASN A 558 45.15 4.67 6.70
C ASN A 558 45.08 4.14 5.26
N GLN A 559 45.99 3.26 4.86
CA GLN A 559 45.93 2.52 3.60
C GLN A 559 45.05 1.29 3.78
N THR A 560 44.35 0.87 2.73
CA THR A 560 43.57 -0.38 2.77
C THR A 560 44.51 -1.58 2.81
N MET A 561 44.06 -2.69 3.40
CA MET A 561 44.83 -3.94 3.42
C MET A 561 45.23 -4.38 2.00
N LEU A 562 44.35 -4.18 1.02
CA LEU A 562 44.63 -4.47 -0.37
C LEU A 562 45.84 -3.66 -0.92
N VAL A 563 45.94 -2.37 -0.59
CA VAL A 563 47.07 -1.52 -1.00
C VAL A 563 48.36 -1.96 -0.33
N MET A 564 48.31 -2.27 0.97
CA MET A 564 49.48 -2.75 1.70
C MET A 564 49.99 -4.09 1.18
N LEU A 565 49.08 -5.00 0.80
CA LEU A 565 49.43 -6.28 0.19
C LEU A 565 50.03 -6.14 -1.21
N LYS A 566 49.51 -5.22 -2.04
CA LYS A 566 50.05 -4.93 -3.38
C LYS A 566 51.49 -4.39 -3.35
N ALA A 567 51.89 -3.73 -2.26
CA ALA A 567 53.23 -3.20 -2.09
C ALA A 567 54.27 -4.27 -1.70
N LEU A 568 53.85 -5.50 -1.37
CA LEU A 568 54.76 -6.59 -1.02
C LEU A 568 55.43 -7.16 -2.28
N THR A 569 56.75 -7.28 -2.24
CA THR A 569 57.56 -7.88 -3.32
C THR A 569 58.01 -9.31 -2.99
N ILE A 570 57.42 -9.94 -1.98
CA ILE A 570 57.76 -11.29 -1.51
C ILE A 570 57.26 -12.33 -2.53
N GLY A 571 58.11 -13.29 -2.90
CA GLY A 571 57.89 -14.22 -4.02
C GLY A 571 56.54 -14.93 -3.99
N GLY A 572 55.78 -14.84 -5.10
CA GLY A 572 54.45 -15.44 -5.26
C GLY A 572 53.29 -14.59 -4.76
N ILE A 573 53.49 -13.76 -3.72
CA ILE A 573 52.43 -12.92 -3.12
C ILE A 573 51.81 -11.94 -4.13
N PRO A 574 52.55 -11.28 -5.04
CA PRO A 574 51.93 -10.43 -6.07
C PRO A 574 50.91 -11.16 -6.96
N CYS A 575 51.12 -12.45 -7.24
CA CYS A 575 50.19 -13.26 -8.01
C CYS A 575 48.92 -13.58 -7.20
N ASP A 576 49.07 -13.94 -5.92
CA ASP A 576 47.95 -14.23 -5.02
C ASP A 576 47.11 -12.97 -4.73
N VAL A 577 47.77 -11.82 -4.62
CA VAL A 577 47.11 -10.51 -4.47
C VAL A 577 46.33 -10.14 -5.74
N SER A 578 46.81 -10.50 -6.93
CA SER A 578 46.02 -10.35 -8.16
C SER A 578 44.74 -11.19 -8.12
N GLU A 579 44.80 -12.40 -7.55
CA GLU A 579 43.64 -13.28 -7.38
C GLU A 579 42.65 -12.76 -6.34
N LEU A 580 43.13 -12.19 -5.21
CA LEU A 580 42.31 -11.45 -4.24
C LEU A 580 41.59 -10.26 -4.87
N VAL A 581 42.26 -9.50 -5.74
CA VAL A 581 41.63 -8.37 -6.45
C VAL A 581 40.48 -8.87 -7.33
N LYS A 582 40.64 -10.01 -8.03
CA LYS A 582 39.56 -10.62 -8.83
C LYS A 582 38.39 -11.05 -7.94
N LEU A 583 38.69 -11.68 -6.80
CA LEU A 583 37.67 -12.11 -5.84
C LEU A 583 36.87 -10.92 -5.28
N LEU A 584 37.56 -9.83 -4.96
CA LEU A 584 36.95 -8.59 -4.48
C LEU A 584 36.12 -7.87 -5.55
N ASP A 585 36.53 -7.94 -6.83
CA ASP A 585 35.73 -7.48 -7.98
C ASP A 585 34.43 -8.28 -8.08
N ILE A 586 34.50 -9.62 -7.99
CA ILE A 586 33.31 -10.49 -7.97
C ILE A 586 32.39 -10.16 -6.79
N TYR A 587 32.95 -9.99 -5.58
CA TYR A 587 32.20 -9.60 -4.38
C TYR A 587 31.49 -8.25 -4.58
N SER A 588 32.21 -7.23 -5.03
CA SER A 588 31.67 -5.88 -5.25
C SER A 588 30.58 -5.86 -6.31
N ASN A 589 30.75 -6.65 -7.39
CA ASN A 589 29.75 -6.81 -8.43
C ASN A 589 28.50 -7.53 -7.92
N ARG A 590 28.64 -8.60 -7.11
CA ARG A 590 27.49 -9.28 -6.50
C ARG A 590 26.76 -8.39 -5.51
N MET A 591 27.48 -7.66 -4.66
CA MET A 591 26.90 -6.71 -3.71
C MET A 591 26.15 -5.60 -4.43
N THR A 592 26.73 -5.01 -5.48
CA THR A 592 26.06 -4.00 -6.32
C THR A 592 24.79 -4.56 -6.96
N LYS A 593 24.83 -5.79 -7.50
CA LYS A 593 23.64 -6.47 -8.05
C LYS A 593 22.57 -6.78 -7.00
N LEU A 594 22.95 -7.05 -5.74
CA LEU A 594 21.99 -7.20 -4.64
C LEU A 594 21.37 -5.85 -4.26
N GLN A 595 22.17 -4.80 -4.09
CA GLN A 595 21.69 -3.44 -3.82
C GLN A 595 20.69 -2.97 -4.87
N GLN A 596 21.01 -3.20 -6.15
CA GLN A 596 20.14 -2.85 -7.26
C GLN A 596 18.81 -3.61 -7.25
N GLN A 597 18.73 -4.82 -6.65
CA GLN A 597 17.46 -5.56 -6.56
C GLN A 597 16.44 -4.89 -5.65
N PHE A 598 16.86 -4.02 -4.73
CA PHE A 598 15.97 -3.25 -3.88
C PHE A 598 15.47 -1.96 -4.56
N LEU A 599 15.85 -1.70 -5.82
CA LEU A 599 15.17 -0.67 -6.63
C LEU A 599 13.87 -1.25 -7.19
N LEU A 600 12.77 -0.49 -7.08
CA LEU A 600 11.44 -0.93 -7.53
C LEU A 600 11.44 -1.38 -8.99
N SER A 601 12.14 -0.66 -9.87
CA SER A 601 12.26 -0.98 -11.29
C SER A 601 12.85 -2.38 -11.51
N ASN A 602 13.96 -2.69 -10.85
CA ASN A 602 14.64 -3.99 -10.96
C ASN A 602 13.86 -5.10 -10.25
N TYR A 603 13.25 -4.77 -9.12
CA TYR A 603 12.43 -5.70 -8.35
C TYR A 603 11.20 -6.14 -9.16
N ALA A 604 10.46 -5.18 -9.74
CA ALA A 604 9.31 -5.44 -10.59
C ALA A 604 9.67 -6.25 -11.86
N GLU A 605 10.82 -5.97 -12.47
CA GLU A 605 11.33 -6.75 -13.62
C GLU A 605 11.56 -8.24 -13.27
N LYS A 606 12.06 -8.53 -12.06
CA LYS A 606 12.31 -9.90 -11.60
C LYS A 606 11.05 -10.59 -11.08
N HIS A 607 10.09 -9.82 -10.58
CA HIS A 607 8.90 -10.32 -9.92
C HIS A 607 7.62 -9.90 -10.66
N ALA A 608 7.35 -10.53 -11.81
CA ALA A 608 6.15 -10.27 -12.63
C ALA A 608 4.80 -10.52 -11.90
N GLY A 609 4.84 -11.13 -10.71
CA GLY A 609 3.68 -11.35 -9.84
C GLY A 609 3.28 -10.15 -8.98
N LEU A 610 3.99 -9.02 -9.05
CA LEU A 610 3.75 -7.85 -8.21
C LEU A 610 2.34 -7.27 -8.45
N GLN A 611 1.56 -7.10 -7.38
CA GLN A 611 0.17 -6.63 -7.43
C GLN A 611 -0.15 -5.69 -6.27
N HIS A 612 -1.14 -4.81 -6.44
CA HIS A 612 -1.63 -3.92 -5.38
C HIS A 612 -2.94 -4.45 -4.78
N LYS A 613 -2.98 -4.65 -3.45
CA LYS A 613 -4.18 -5.01 -2.67
C LYS A 613 -4.15 -4.56 -1.18
N ALA A 614 -3.38 -3.52 -0.84
CA ALA A 614 -3.31 -2.98 0.54
C ALA A 614 -3.06 -4.05 1.63
N GLY A 615 -2.20 -5.02 1.33
CA GLY A 615 -1.97 -6.20 2.17
C GLY A 615 -1.32 -7.36 1.43
N VAL A 616 -1.23 -8.51 2.08
CA VAL A 616 -0.48 -9.69 1.62
C VAL A 616 -1.24 -10.99 1.91
N PRO A 617 -1.24 -11.98 0.99
CA PRO A 617 -1.79 -13.30 1.26
C PRO A 617 -0.89 -14.09 2.24
N THR A 618 -1.47 -15.11 2.88
CA THR A 618 -0.71 -16.10 3.65
C THR A 618 0.36 -16.78 2.76
N GLY A 619 1.61 -16.82 3.22
CA GLY A 619 2.76 -17.33 2.47
C GLY A 619 3.25 -16.38 1.37
N GLY A 620 2.83 -15.11 1.38
CA GLY A 620 3.27 -14.09 0.43
C GLY A 620 4.40 -13.19 0.96
N THR A 621 4.78 -12.21 0.14
CA THR A 621 5.67 -11.12 0.55
C THR A 621 4.96 -9.79 0.42
N PHE A 622 4.95 -8.99 1.49
CA PHE A 622 4.50 -7.61 1.50
C PHE A 622 5.63 -6.68 1.07
N VAL A 623 5.39 -5.89 0.02
CA VAL A 623 6.39 -5.03 -0.61
C VAL A 623 6.05 -3.57 -0.35
N ILE A 624 6.86 -2.93 0.49
CA ILE A 624 6.75 -1.52 0.83
C ILE A 624 7.52 -0.70 -0.20
N VAL A 625 6.89 0.31 -0.79
CA VAL A 625 7.54 1.19 -1.76
C VAL A 625 7.73 2.58 -1.19
N TYR A 626 8.99 3.02 -1.14
CA TYR A 626 9.35 4.33 -0.62
C TYR A 626 10.03 5.21 -1.66
N HIS A 627 9.86 6.52 -1.47
CA HIS A 627 10.41 7.53 -2.36
C HIS A 627 11.93 7.58 -2.25
N GLY A 628 12.57 7.61 -3.39
CA GLY A 628 13.99 7.90 -3.53
C GLY A 628 14.21 8.89 -4.66
N GLU A 629 15.16 9.79 -4.44
CA GLU A 629 15.53 10.80 -5.43
C GLU A 629 16.29 10.16 -6.60
N VAL A 630 16.17 10.77 -7.78
CA VAL A 630 17.02 10.46 -8.92
C VAL A 630 18.31 11.26 -8.76
N VAL A 631 19.40 10.60 -8.39
CA VAL A 631 20.68 11.26 -8.15
C VAL A 631 21.46 11.37 -9.45
N THR A 632 21.82 12.61 -9.84
CA THR A 632 22.85 12.85 -10.86
C THR A 632 24.21 12.71 -10.19
N THR A 633 24.97 11.68 -10.52
CA THR A 633 26.28 11.42 -9.90
C THR A 633 27.28 12.50 -10.33
N SER A 634 27.48 13.54 -9.51
CA SER A 634 28.57 14.50 -9.60
C SER A 634 29.79 13.98 -8.80
N GLN A 635 30.44 12.93 -9.31
CA GLN A 635 31.74 12.49 -8.75
C GLN A 635 32.90 13.08 -9.56
N PRO A 636 34.02 13.45 -8.91
CA PRO A 636 35.24 13.87 -9.60
C PRO A 636 35.86 12.66 -10.33
N GLY A 637 36.13 12.78 -11.63
CA GLY A 637 36.80 11.75 -12.44
C GLY A 637 35.96 11.03 -13.49
N LYS A 638 34.76 11.54 -13.85
CA LYS A 638 33.98 10.97 -14.95
C LYS A 638 34.56 11.32 -16.32
N TYR A 639 34.74 10.30 -17.15
CA TYR A 639 34.97 10.46 -18.59
C TYR A 639 33.62 10.35 -19.33
N PHE A 640 33.18 11.50 -19.85
CA PHE A 640 32.16 11.68 -20.90
C PHE A 640 30.72 11.19 -20.64
N GLY A 641 29.83 12.16 -20.35
CA GLY A 641 28.39 11.95 -20.15
C GLY A 641 28.11 11.20 -18.85
N ASP A 642 27.00 11.49 -18.17
CA ASP A 642 26.76 11.03 -16.79
C ASP A 642 26.73 9.51 -16.56
N LEU A 643 26.98 8.68 -17.59
CA LEU A 643 26.80 7.23 -17.63
C LEU A 643 28.07 6.39 -17.47
N ILE A 644 29.28 6.89 -17.78
CA ILE A 644 30.52 6.07 -17.64
C ILE A 644 31.38 6.66 -16.52
N TYR A 645 31.92 5.79 -15.67
CA TYR A 645 32.79 6.19 -14.56
C TYR A 645 33.97 5.21 -14.39
N LEU A 646 35.06 5.71 -13.82
CA LEU A 646 36.18 4.88 -13.38
C LEU A 646 35.92 4.41 -11.95
N ASP A 647 35.89 3.11 -11.72
CA ASP A 647 35.80 2.53 -10.38
C ASP A 647 37.15 2.69 -9.66
N ALA A 648 37.16 3.50 -8.59
CA ALA A 648 38.38 3.81 -7.84
C ALA A 648 39.00 2.60 -7.11
N VAL A 649 38.25 1.51 -6.92
CA VAL A 649 38.71 0.31 -6.20
C VAL A 649 39.28 -0.72 -7.16
N THR A 650 38.57 -0.99 -8.25
CA THR A 650 38.99 -1.99 -9.25
C THR A 650 39.87 -1.40 -10.35
N ASN A 651 39.96 -0.07 -10.46
CA ASN A 651 40.61 0.65 -11.54
C ASN A 651 40.12 0.19 -12.93
N LYS A 652 38.79 0.09 -13.08
CA LYS A 652 38.12 -0.34 -14.32
C LYS A 652 37.01 0.64 -14.68
N TYR A 653 36.77 0.85 -15.97
CA TYR A 653 35.64 1.63 -16.43
C TYR A 653 34.33 0.84 -16.28
N LYS A 654 33.29 1.49 -15.77
CA LYS A 654 31.96 0.92 -15.54
C LYS A 654 30.87 1.81 -16.14
N LEU A 655 29.79 1.17 -16.58
CA LEU A 655 28.54 1.83 -16.99
C LEU A 655 27.63 2.00 -15.76
N ASP A 656 27.05 3.17 -15.58
CA ASP A 656 25.89 3.40 -14.74
C ASP A 656 24.65 2.85 -15.46
N GLU A 657 24.46 1.53 -15.32
CA GLU A 657 23.35 0.81 -15.95
C GLU A 657 21.98 1.35 -15.52
N GLN A 658 21.86 1.88 -14.30
CA GLN A 658 20.61 2.43 -13.77
C GLN A 658 20.28 3.78 -14.41
N ALA A 659 21.26 4.66 -14.56
CA ALA A 659 21.09 5.90 -15.32
C ALA A 659 20.84 5.60 -16.81
N PHE A 660 21.45 4.55 -17.36
CA PHE A 660 21.25 4.16 -18.75
C PHE A 660 19.82 3.65 -19.04
N LYS A 661 19.16 3.00 -18.06
CA LYS A 661 17.76 2.54 -18.18
C LYS A 661 16.76 3.68 -18.47
N PHE A 662 17.04 4.93 -18.09
CA PHE A 662 16.17 6.07 -18.42
C PHE A 662 16.13 6.39 -19.91
N TYR A 663 17.09 5.89 -20.69
CA TYR A 663 17.14 6.02 -22.15
C TYR A 663 16.49 4.84 -22.87
N GLN A 664 15.85 3.91 -22.13
CA GLN A 664 15.12 2.75 -22.67
C GLN A 664 15.94 1.91 -23.68
N PRO A 665 17.12 1.40 -23.30
CA PRO A 665 17.93 0.59 -24.19
C PRO A 665 17.29 -0.78 -24.45
N ASP A 666 17.67 -1.41 -25.57
CA ASP A 666 17.27 -2.79 -25.87
C ASP A 666 17.78 -3.76 -24.79
N ALA A 667 17.04 -4.86 -24.58
CA ALA A 667 17.37 -5.86 -23.57
C ALA A 667 18.78 -6.45 -23.81
N GLY A 668 19.65 -6.33 -22.80
CA GLY A 668 21.03 -6.84 -22.84
C GLY A 668 22.08 -5.83 -23.30
N THR A 669 21.69 -4.69 -23.92
CA THR A 669 22.65 -3.67 -24.40
C THR A 669 23.50 -3.10 -23.27
N ALA A 670 22.89 -2.81 -22.11
CA ALA A 670 23.61 -2.34 -20.93
C ALA A 670 24.70 -3.33 -20.49
N SER A 671 24.38 -4.63 -20.46
CA SER A 671 25.30 -5.71 -20.08
C SER A 671 26.46 -5.84 -21.07
N VAL A 672 26.20 -5.70 -22.37
CA VAL A 672 27.23 -5.77 -23.42
C VAL A 672 28.20 -4.60 -23.30
N ILE A 673 27.67 -3.37 -23.17
CA ILE A 673 28.49 -2.16 -22.98
C ILE A 673 29.30 -2.25 -21.69
N SER A 674 28.66 -2.68 -20.59
CA SER A 674 29.30 -2.89 -19.29
C SER A 674 30.46 -3.90 -19.38
N THR A 675 30.27 -5.00 -20.11
CA THR A 675 31.31 -6.03 -20.32
C THR A 675 32.49 -5.50 -21.12
N LEU A 676 32.23 -4.78 -22.22
CA LEU A 676 33.27 -4.20 -23.08
C LEU A 676 34.06 -3.09 -22.35
N LEU A 677 33.39 -2.25 -21.56
CA LEU A 677 34.05 -1.22 -20.75
C LEU A 677 34.98 -1.84 -19.69
N GLY A 678 34.57 -2.95 -19.09
CA GLY A 678 35.39 -3.67 -18.10
C GLY A 678 36.65 -4.33 -18.66
N GLN A 679 36.80 -4.41 -19.99
CA GLN A 679 37.99 -4.90 -20.68
C GLN A 679 38.99 -3.79 -21.02
N VAL A 680 38.62 -2.52 -20.86
CA VAL A 680 39.50 -1.37 -21.12
C VAL A 680 40.50 -1.23 -19.97
N ASP A 681 41.80 -1.22 -20.29
CA ASP A 681 42.85 -0.96 -19.31
C ASP A 681 42.83 0.52 -18.90
N ALA A 682 42.51 0.79 -17.63
CA ALA A 682 42.47 2.15 -17.11
C ALA A 682 43.85 2.80 -16.96
N ASN A 683 44.94 2.03 -17.07
CA ASN A 683 46.30 2.57 -17.05
C ASN A 683 46.81 2.94 -18.44
N ASP A 684 46.09 2.62 -19.51
CA ASP A 684 46.44 3.01 -20.88
C ASP A 684 46.17 4.53 -21.08
N PRO A 685 47.18 5.34 -21.42
CA PRO A 685 47.01 6.76 -21.71
C PRO A 685 45.99 7.06 -22.82
N GLN A 686 45.73 6.11 -23.72
CA GLN A 686 44.75 6.24 -24.82
C GLN A 686 43.34 5.75 -24.47
N ALA A 687 43.13 5.18 -23.28
CA ALA A 687 41.84 4.61 -22.88
C ALA A 687 40.69 5.63 -22.96
N GLY A 688 40.94 6.89 -22.57
CA GLY A 688 39.94 7.96 -22.66
C GLY A 688 39.47 8.24 -24.09
N GLU A 689 40.41 8.30 -25.05
CA GLU A 689 40.11 8.54 -26.47
C GLU A 689 39.42 7.32 -27.11
N PHE A 690 39.85 6.11 -26.74
CA PHE A 690 39.21 4.86 -27.16
C PHE A 690 37.75 4.78 -26.70
N ILE A 691 37.48 5.15 -25.44
CA ILE A 691 36.12 5.18 -24.89
C ILE A 691 35.25 6.16 -25.67
N GLU A 692 35.77 7.35 -25.96
CA GLU A 692 35.04 8.39 -26.69
C GLU A 692 34.68 7.93 -28.11
N LYS A 693 35.64 7.41 -28.89
CA LYS A 693 35.38 7.01 -30.29
C LYS A 693 34.52 5.75 -30.42
N THR A 694 34.59 4.84 -29.46
CA THR A 694 33.93 3.53 -29.56
C THR A 694 32.55 3.53 -28.91
N PHE A 695 32.42 4.09 -27.71
CA PHE A 695 31.19 3.98 -26.92
C PHE A 695 30.23 5.16 -27.11
N GLN A 696 30.70 6.36 -27.52
CA GLN A 696 29.79 7.49 -27.81
C GLN A 696 28.81 7.20 -28.95
N PRO A 697 29.22 6.66 -30.11
CA PRO A 697 28.28 6.34 -31.18
C PRO A 697 27.25 5.30 -30.77
N MET A 698 27.61 4.39 -29.86
CA MET A 698 26.69 3.37 -29.32
C MET A 698 25.66 3.99 -28.36
N LEU A 699 26.11 4.82 -27.41
CA LEU A 699 25.22 5.47 -26.43
C LEU A 699 24.37 6.59 -27.05
N GLY A 700 24.91 7.32 -28.03
CA GLY A 700 24.25 8.43 -28.72
C GLY A 700 22.99 8.03 -29.49
N LYS A 701 22.91 6.79 -30.00
CA LYS A 701 21.70 6.25 -30.66
C LYS A 701 20.47 6.26 -29.75
N TYR A 702 20.66 5.98 -28.46
CA TYR A 702 19.58 5.97 -27.47
C TYR A 702 19.21 7.37 -26.97
N LYS A 703 20.12 8.35 -27.09
CA LYS A 703 19.84 9.76 -26.78
C LYS A 703 19.00 10.48 -27.83
N ALA A 704 19.05 10.03 -29.09
CA ALA A 704 18.40 10.70 -30.22
C ALA A 704 16.89 10.40 -30.36
N GLY A 705 16.40 9.28 -29.80
CA GLY A 705 15.00 8.84 -29.90
C GLY A 705 14.18 8.89 -28.61
N ALA A 706 14.81 9.13 -27.45
CA ALA A 706 14.14 9.06 -26.15
C ALA A 706 13.63 10.43 -25.67
N ARG A 707 12.49 10.42 -24.96
CA ARG A 707 12.10 11.52 -24.06
C ARG A 707 13.33 11.84 -23.22
N ARG A 708 13.80 13.10 -23.28
CA ARG A 708 14.89 13.56 -22.41
C ARG A 708 14.59 13.04 -21.00
N PRO A 709 15.53 12.39 -20.28
CA PRO A 709 15.39 12.31 -18.84
C PRO A 709 15.14 13.74 -18.35
N PRO A 710 14.29 13.98 -17.34
CA PRO A 710 13.87 15.32 -16.95
C PRO A 710 15.06 16.08 -16.35
N PHE A 711 15.98 16.49 -17.20
CA PHE A 711 17.22 17.17 -16.91
C PHE A 711 17.29 18.34 -17.87
N GLY A 712 16.98 19.51 -17.32
CA GLY A 712 16.94 20.78 -18.03
C GLY A 712 15.89 21.70 -17.42
N ARG A 713 16.24 22.40 -16.34
CA ARG A 713 15.83 23.77 -15.95
C ARG A 713 14.38 24.26 -16.15
N GLY A 714 13.37 23.42 -16.40
CA GLY A 714 12.01 23.86 -16.75
C GLY A 714 10.84 23.11 -16.08
N ALA A 715 11.07 21.99 -15.39
CA ALA A 715 9.99 21.20 -14.76
C ALA A 715 9.61 21.64 -13.33
N VAL A 716 9.93 22.89 -12.96
CA VAL A 716 9.44 23.53 -11.71
C VAL A 716 8.50 24.71 -12.01
N ALA A 717 8.31 25.07 -13.29
CA ALA A 717 7.53 26.26 -13.68
C ALA A 717 6.05 26.00 -14.00
N GLY A 718 5.52 24.79 -13.75
CA GLY A 718 4.12 24.43 -14.04
C GLY A 718 3.21 24.21 -12.83
N PHE A 719 3.75 24.20 -11.61
CA PHE A 719 2.98 23.97 -10.37
C PHE A 719 2.89 25.25 -9.52
N ALA A 720 2.55 26.36 -10.16
CA ALA A 720 2.05 27.54 -9.47
C ALA A 720 0.52 27.47 -9.43
N THR A 721 -0.04 26.82 -8.41
CA THR A 721 -1.25 27.19 -7.64
C THR A 721 -1.76 25.97 -6.84
N GLY A 722 -1.59 26.02 -5.52
CA GLY A 722 -2.07 25.01 -4.56
C GLY A 722 -0.99 24.00 -4.18
N VAL A 723 -0.29 24.27 -3.07
CA VAL A 723 0.83 23.49 -2.53
C VAL A 723 0.40 22.03 -2.24
N PRO A 724 0.96 21.01 -2.90
CA PRO A 724 0.91 19.62 -2.45
C PRO A 724 2.18 19.29 -1.65
N VAL A 725 2.02 18.47 -0.60
CA VAL A 725 3.14 17.92 0.19
C VAL A 725 4.07 17.11 -0.74
N SER A 726 5.27 17.62 -1.03
CA SER A 726 6.31 16.89 -1.76
C SER A 726 6.73 15.66 -0.95
N ILE A 727 6.59 14.46 -1.50
CA ILE A 727 7.05 13.21 -0.87
C ILE A 727 8.57 13.30 -0.71
N SER A 728 9.08 13.22 0.52
CA SER A 728 10.52 13.28 0.81
C SER A 728 11.17 11.90 0.75
N GLU A 729 12.50 11.86 0.56
CA GLU A 729 13.26 10.61 0.52
C GLU A 729 12.99 9.75 1.77
N GLY A 730 12.78 8.46 1.56
CA GLY A 730 12.49 7.49 2.62
C GLY A 730 11.02 7.39 3.03
N ILE A 731 10.12 8.24 2.51
CA ILE A 731 8.68 8.16 2.81
C ILE A 731 8.01 7.08 1.98
N VAL A 732 7.25 6.21 2.64
CA VAL A 732 6.41 5.19 2.02
C VAL A 732 5.22 5.85 1.35
N PHE A 733 5.02 5.57 0.07
CA PHE A 733 3.94 6.18 -0.71
C PHE A 733 3.07 5.16 -1.45
N ALA A 734 3.52 3.91 -1.54
CA ALA A 734 2.76 2.82 -2.13
C ALA A 734 3.14 1.48 -1.49
N ASP A 735 2.28 0.48 -1.70
CA ASP A 735 2.54 -0.90 -1.31
C ASP A 735 2.04 -1.88 -2.38
N PHE A 736 2.70 -3.03 -2.43
CA PHE A 736 2.39 -4.14 -3.30
C PHE A 736 2.54 -5.45 -2.52
N TYR A 737 2.17 -6.56 -3.15
CA TYR A 737 2.46 -7.89 -2.64
C TYR A 737 2.87 -8.84 -3.76
N LEU A 738 3.57 -9.89 -3.35
CA LEU A 738 3.78 -11.10 -4.13
C LEU A 738 2.97 -12.26 -3.52
N PRO A 739 2.35 -13.11 -4.35
CA PRO A 739 1.57 -14.25 -3.87
C PRO A 739 2.44 -15.42 -3.38
N TYR A 740 3.74 -15.20 -3.24
CA TYR A 740 4.73 -16.16 -2.78
C TYR A 740 5.79 -15.44 -1.95
N GLN A 741 6.44 -16.16 -1.03
CA GLN A 741 7.63 -15.70 -0.34
C GLN A 741 8.77 -15.55 -1.35
N CYS A 742 9.22 -14.31 -1.57
CA CYS A 742 10.42 -14.06 -2.34
C CYS A 742 11.64 -14.10 -1.41
N CYS A 743 12.73 -14.70 -1.88
CA CYS A 743 14.02 -14.80 -1.17
C CYS A 743 13.99 -15.76 0.03
N GLY A 744 13.93 -17.07 -0.22
CA GLY A 744 14.12 -18.08 0.83
C GLY A 744 15.56 -18.13 1.34
N ASP A 745 15.72 -18.44 2.63
CA ASP A 745 17.00 -18.62 3.36
C ASP A 745 17.76 -19.89 2.93
N GLY A 746 17.94 -20.09 1.62
CA GLY A 746 18.53 -21.31 1.07
C GLY A 746 20.01 -21.47 1.44
N THR A 747 20.30 -22.14 2.55
CA THR A 747 21.57 -22.84 2.74
C THR A 747 21.47 -24.23 2.11
N THR A 748 22.19 -24.44 1.02
CA THR A 748 22.52 -25.77 0.51
C THR A 748 23.77 -26.26 1.23
N VAL A 749 23.63 -27.19 2.18
CA VAL A 749 24.48 -28.40 2.43
C VAL A 749 24.11 -28.99 3.82
N GLN A 750 23.76 -30.27 3.86
CA GLN A 750 23.59 -31.10 5.06
C GLN A 750 24.89 -31.84 5.41
N TYR A 751 25.18 -32.07 6.71
CA TYR A 751 26.18 -33.08 7.14
C TYR A 751 25.65 -33.94 8.28
N THR A 752 26.05 -35.23 8.27
CA THR A 752 25.73 -36.26 9.27
C THR A 752 26.94 -36.46 10.21
N ILE A 753 26.71 -36.61 11.52
CA ILE A 753 27.75 -36.87 12.53
C ILE A 753 27.61 -38.29 13.06
N ASN A 754 28.71 -39.06 13.07
CA ASN A 754 28.85 -40.31 13.83
C ASN A 754 29.69 -40.03 15.09
N GLU A 755 29.25 -40.50 16.26
CA GLU A 755 29.93 -40.30 17.54
C GLU A 755 30.98 -41.39 17.85
N SER A 756 32.14 -40.95 18.32
CA SER A 756 33.15 -41.74 19.04
C SER A 756 33.35 -41.09 20.42
N THR A 757 33.21 -41.83 21.51
CA THR A 757 33.31 -41.31 22.88
C THR A 757 34.73 -40.83 23.19
N GLN A 758 34.90 -39.52 23.41
CA GLN A 758 36.16 -38.90 23.83
C GLN A 758 36.45 -39.12 25.33
N PRO A 759 37.73 -39.26 25.73
CA PRO A 759 38.13 -39.36 27.14
C PRO A 759 37.76 -38.09 27.94
N LEU A 760 37.61 -38.20 29.27
CA LEU A 760 37.29 -37.08 30.16
C LEU A 760 38.30 -35.93 29.95
N GLY A 761 37.81 -34.82 29.43
CA GLY A 761 38.53 -33.56 29.26
C GLY A 761 37.75 -32.42 29.91
N VAL A 762 38.44 -31.38 30.33
CA VAL A 762 37.82 -30.17 30.91
C VAL A 762 38.55 -28.95 30.38
N ASP A 763 37.83 -28.09 29.69
CA ASP A 763 38.33 -26.83 29.13
C ASP A 763 37.80 -25.63 29.90
N ILE A 764 38.66 -24.63 30.10
CA ILE A 764 38.22 -23.30 30.53
C ILE A 764 37.73 -22.57 29.29
N THR A 765 36.41 -22.43 29.17
CA THR A 765 35.77 -21.76 28.02
C THR A 765 35.80 -20.23 28.11
N GLY A 766 36.11 -19.68 29.28
CA GLY A 766 36.26 -18.25 29.49
C GLY A 766 36.42 -17.89 30.96
N SER A 767 36.78 -16.63 31.21
CA SER A 767 36.74 -16.04 32.54
C SER A 767 36.23 -14.60 32.46
N GLU A 768 35.31 -14.23 33.34
CA GLU A 768 34.76 -12.89 33.45
C GLU A 768 34.96 -12.33 34.86
N CYS A 769 34.91 -11.02 34.99
CA CYS A 769 34.94 -10.34 36.27
C CYS A 769 33.52 -9.92 36.63
N LYS A 770 32.95 -10.48 37.70
CA LYS A 770 31.66 -10.07 38.27
C LYS A 770 31.88 -9.63 39.71
N ASP A 771 31.40 -8.43 40.06
CA ASP A 771 31.45 -7.87 41.41
C ASP A 771 32.86 -7.87 42.05
N GLY A 772 33.90 -7.63 41.24
CA GLY A 772 35.29 -7.63 41.71
C GLY A 772 35.88 -9.02 41.97
N GLN A 773 35.19 -10.09 41.59
CA GLN A 773 35.66 -11.48 41.65
C GLN A 773 35.81 -12.08 40.24
N GLN A 774 36.76 -13.00 40.08
CA GLN A 774 36.98 -13.73 38.83
C GLN A 774 36.04 -14.95 38.79
N VAL A 775 35.09 -14.94 37.87
CA VAL A 775 34.23 -16.09 37.57
C VAL A 775 34.84 -16.83 36.38
N VAL A 776 35.08 -18.14 36.52
CA VAL A 776 35.69 -18.96 35.47
C VAL A 776 34.72 -20.04 35.00
N HIS A 777 34.50 -20.11 33.70
CA HIS A 777 33.54 -21.00 33.05
C HIS A 777 34.23 -22.27 32.54
N PHE A 778 33.81 -23.42 33.05
CA PHE A 778 34.35 -24.73 32.70
C PHE A 778 33.38 -25.50 31.80
N LEU A 779 33.93 -26.23 30.82
CA LEU A 779 33.21 -27.18 29.98
C LEU A 779 33.90 -28.54 30.07
N VAL A 780 33.16 -29.56 30.48
CA VAL A 780 33.59 -30.96 30.42
C VAL A 780 33.40 -31.45 28.98
N THR A 781 34.49 -31.79 28.29
CA THR A 781 34.55 -32.14 26.87
C THR A 781 34.54 -33.65 26.59
N GLY A 782 34.59 -34.50 27.63
CA GLY A 782 34.43 -35.96 27.50
C GLY A 782 34.11 -36.66 28.83
N GLY A 783 34.12 -38.00 28.88
CA GLY A 783 33.83 -38.79 30.12
C GLY A 783 32.35 -39.13 30.32
N THR A 784 32.02 -39.79 31.44
CA THR A 784 30.63 -40.25 31.73
C THR A 784 30.00 -39.48 32.91
N PRO A 785 28.88 -38.76 32.72
CA PRO A 785 28.20 -38.09 33.83
C PRO A 785 27.61 -39.11 34.84
N PRO A 786 27.28 -38.71 36.08
CA PRO A 786 27.43 -37.37 36.68
C PRO A 786 28.87 -36.96 36.97
N TYR A 787 29.16 -35.65 36.86
CA TYR A 787 30.47 -35.06 37.14
C TYR A 787 30.51 -34.41 38.53
N LYS A 788 31.69 -34.40 39.14
CA LYS A 788 31.95 -33.64 40.38
C LYS A 788 33.18 -32.75 40.21
N ALA A 789 33.04 -31.46 40.51
CA ALA A 789 34.16 -30.53 40.62
C ALA A 789 34.44 -30.23 42.09
N ASN A 790 35.67 -30.48 42.55
CA ASN A 790 36.08 -30.33 43.96
C ASN A 790 35.08 -31.00 44.93
N ASN A 791 34.64 -32.22 44.61
CA ASN A 791 33.63 -33.04 45.30
C ASN A 791 32.18 -32.54 45.29
N ASN A 792 31.86 -31.42 44.63
CA ASN A 792 30.49 -30.95 44.45
C ASN A 792 29.93 -31.40 43.09
N SER A 793 28.68 -31.85 43.06
CA SER A 793 28.01 -32.23 41.81
C SER A 793 27.89 -31.04 40.87
N VAL A 794 28.34 -31.21 39.63
CA VAL A 794 28.29 -30.16 38.60
C VAL A 794 27.75 -30.71 37.29
N ASN A 795 27.15 -29.82 36.49
CA ASN A 795 26.76 -30.13 35.12
C ASN A 795 27.99 -30.14 34.20
N SER A 796 27.82 -30.55 32.94
CA SER A 796 28.90 -30.49 31.94
C SER A 796 29.42 -29.08 31.66
N ARG A 797 28.63 -28.05 31.97
CA ARG A 797 29.07 -26.65 32.08
C ARG A 797 28.82 -26.15 33.49
N PHE A 798 29.82 -25.52 34.09
CA PHE A 798 29.72 -24.98 35.43
C PHE A 798 30.71 -23.84 35.67
N ASP A 799 30.40 -22.98 36.64
CA ASP A 799 31.18 -21.80 36.96
C ASP A 799 31.73 -21.90 38.39
N LEU A 800 32.95 -21.43 38.61
CA LEU A 800 33.54 -21.28 39.94
C LEU A 800 34.09 -19.87 40.13
N GLN A 801 33.94 -19.35 41.35
CA GLN A 801 34.39 -18.01 41.74
C GLN A 801 35.76 -18.07 42.41
N PHE A 802 36.64 -17.16 42.02
CA PHE A 802 37.97 -16.95 42.60
C PHE A 802 38.14 -15.48 42.99
N GLY A 803 38.90 -15.21 44.06
CA GLY A 803 39.20 -13.84 44.47
C GLY A 803 40.04 -13.09 43.42
N SER A 804 39.94 -11.76 43.36
CA SER A 804 40.75 -10.94 42.47
C SER A 804 42.24 -11.23 42.68
N ASN A 805 42.96 -11.55 41.60
CA ASN A 805 44.37 -11.94 41.60
C ASN A 805 44.72 -13.21 42.43
N GLN A 806 43.78 -14.13 42.64
CA GLN A 806 44.03 -15.43 43.29
C GLN A 806 44.01 -16.56 42.24
N PRO A 807 45.09 -17.36 42.09
CA PRO A 807 45.05 -18.58 41.29
C PRO A 807 44.25 -19.68 42.03
N GLY A 808 43.77 -20.69 41.31
CA GLY A 808 43.04 -21.80 41.92
C GLY A 808 43.21 -23.12 41.19
N THR A 809 42.91 -24.23 41.86
CA THR A 809 42.95 -25.57 41.28
C THR A 809 41.57 -26.20 41.36
N VAL A 810 41.12 -26.79 40.24
CA VAL A 810 39.82 -27.47 40.14
C VAL A 810 40.04 -28.90 39.68
N VAL A 811 39.60 -29.86 40.49
CA VAL A 811 39.64 -31.30 40.15
C VAL A 811 38.24 -31.74 39.75
N VAL A 812 38.08 -32.21 38.52
CA VAL A 812 36.83 -32.74 37.99
C VAL A 812 36.91 -34.25 37.87
N THR A 813 35.92 -34.96 38.40
CA THR A 813 35.79 -36.42 38.35
C THR A 813 34.51 -36.84 37.66
N ASP A 814 34.55 -37.94 36.90
CA ASP A 814 33.38 -38.54 36.26
C ASP A 814 32.85 -39.75 37.05
N SER A 815 31.71 -40.30 36.63
CA SER A 815 31.04 -41.39 37.35
C SER A 815 31.76 -42.74 37.23
N LYS A 816 32.73 -42.87 36.32
CA LYS A 816 33.56 -44.06 36.11
C LYS A 816 34.93 -43.94 36.77
N GLY A 817 35.17 -42.88 37.54
CA GLY A 817 36.39 -42.68 38.33
C GLY A 817 37.54 -42.00 37.56
N GLY A 818 37.31 -41.51 36.35
CA GLY A 818 38.28 -40.64 35.65
C GLY A 818 38.39 -39.29 36.34
N SER A 819 39.60 -38.74 36.49
CA SER A 819 39.84 -37.44 37.12
C SER A 819 40.77 -36.56 36.29
N VAL A 820 40.40 -35.29 36.10
CA VAL A 820 41.22 -34.27 35.43
C VAL A 820 41.38 -33.06 36.35
N THR A 821 42.62 -32.57 36.48
CA THR A 821 42.93 -31.37 37.27
C THR A 821 43.24 -30.21 36.34
N VAL A 822 42.55 -29.07 36.54
CA VAL A 822 42.71 -27.85 35.76
C VAL A 822 43.23 -26.73 36.66
N GLN A 823 44.27 -26.04 36.20
CA GLN A 823 44.84 -24.88 36.88
C GLN A 823 44.21 -23.58 36.36
N VAL A 824 43.74 -22.74 37.27
CA VAL A 824 43.09 -21.47 36.97
C VAL A 824 44.09 -20.33 37.19
N PRO A 825 44.43 -19.55 36.14
CA PRO A 825 45.35 -18.42 36.26
C PRO A 825 44.69 -17.23 36.96
N ALA A 826 45.46 -16.51 37.78
CA ALA A 826 45.03 -15.31 38.49
C ALA A 826 44.70 -14.15 37.52
N LYS A 827 43.55 -13.50 37.71
CA LYS A 827 43.10 -12.35 36.91
C LYS A 827 42.69 -11.19 37.83
N THR A 828 43.18 -9.99 37.54
CA THR A 828 42.85 -8.76 38.29
C THR A 828 41.59 -8.13 37.71
N CYS A 829 40.58 -7.86 38.56
CA CYS A 829 39.30 -7.26 38.17
C CYS A 829 39.17 -5.83 38.71
N GLU A 830 39.04 -4.83 37.82
CA GLU A 830 38.78 -3.40 38.16
C GLU A 830 37.29 -3.04 38.04
N PRO A 831 36.79 -1.96 38.70
CA PRO A 831 35.36 -1.62 38.75
C PRO A 831 34.76 -1.30 37.36
N PRO A 832 33.49 -1.66 37.10
CA PRO A 832 32.86 -1.46 35.79
C PRO A 832 32.52 0.02 35.51
N CYS A 833 32.66 0.39 34.23
CA CYS A 833 32.30 1.68 33.67
C CYS A 833 30.98 1.52 32.90
N ASP A 834 29.88 2.03 33.46
CA ASP A 834 28.51 1.87 32.92
C ASP A 834 28.17 2.83 31.75
N LEU A 835 29.15 3.58 31.25
CA LEU A 835 28.97 4.51 30.12
C LEU A 835 29.18 3.81 28.77
N PRO A 836 28.43 4.20 27.71
CA PRO A 836 28.62 3.68 26.36
C PRO A 836 30.07 3.77 25.89
N CYS A 837 30.49 2.83 25.05
CA CYS A 837 31.87 2.72 24.55
C CYS A 837 32.97 2.78 25.62
N LYS A 838 32.71 2.23 26.82
CA LYS A 838 33.66 2.25 27.95
C LYS A 838 34.03 3.67 28.40
N GLY A 839 33.10 4.62 28.28
CA GLY A 839 33.30 6.02 28.71
C GLY A 839 34.10 6.87 27.73
N LEU A 840 34.52 6.33 26.57
CA LEU A 840 35.23 7.10 25.55
C LEU A 840 34.26 8.01 24.80
N VAL A 841 34.52 9.32 24.80
CA VAL A 841 33.76 10.30 24.02
C VAL A 841 34.66 11.08 23.08
N THR A 842 34.14 11.40 21.91
CA THR A 842 34.77 12.31 20.96
C THR A 842 34.03 13.64 20.97
N ARG A 843 34.78 14.74 21.13
CA ARG A 843 34.27 16.11 21.08
C ARG A 843 34.88 16.80 19.88
N CYS A 844 34.08 17.26 18.92
CA CYS A 844 34.58 17.92 17.72
C CYS A 844 33.80 19.20 17.41
N LEU A 845 34.44 20.13 16.73
CA LEU A 845 33.85 21.36 16.22
C LEU A 845 33.26 21.18 14.83
N TYR A 846 32.16 21.88 14.60
CA TYR A 846 31.35 21.89 13.40
C TYR A 846 30.93 23.33 13.07
N PRO A 847 30.87 23.71 11.77
CA PRO A 847 30.44 25.04 11.38
C PRO A 847 28.95 25.24 11.67
N VAL A 848 28.58 26.40 12.22
CA VAL A 848 27.18 26.80 12.35
C VAL A 848 26.64 27.32 11.02
N TRP A 849 25.32 27.27 10.90
CA TRP A 849 24.59 27.54 9.67
C TRP A 849 24.26 29.03 9.40
N MET A 850 24.43 29.91 10.40
CA MET A 850 24.22 31.35 10.27
C MET A 850 25.42 32.13 10.80
N VAL A 851 25.84 33.13 10.04
CA VAL A 851 26.88 34.10 10.38
C VAL A 851 26.37 35.15 11.38
N LEU A 852 27.24 35.66 12.25
CA LEU A 852 26.94 36.80 13.12
C LEU A 852 26.56 38.03 12.25
N PRO A 853 25.30 38.52 12.28
CA PRO A 853 24.89 39.68 11.50
C PRO A 853 25.58 40.94 12.00
N GLU A 854 26.07 41.81 11.12
CA GLU A 854 26.71 43.07 11.55
C GLU A 854 25.72 44.24 11.55
N GLN A 855 25.09 44.53 10.41
CA GLN A 855 24.12 45.62 10.26
C GLN A 855 22.70 45.13 9.95
N LYS A 856 22.55 43.93 9.38
CA LYS A 856 21.25 43.38 8.99
C LYS A 856 20.47 42.86 10.21
N VAL A 857 19.20 43.24 10.28
CA VAL A 857 18.22 42.70 11.22
C VAL A 857 17.32 41.75 10.46
N PHE A 858 17.22 40.51 10.92
CA PHE A 858 16.34 39.49 10.35
C PHE A 858 15.08 39.38 11.22
N PRO A 859 13.93 39.96 10.80
CA PRO A 859 12.69 39.87 11.57
C PRO A 859 12.23 38.41 11.68
N ALA A 860 11.64 38.03 12.82
CA ALA A 860 11.18 36.66 13.05
C ALA A 860 10.26 36.11 11.92
N LYS A 861 9.42 36.96 11.33
CA LYS A 861 8.53 36.60 10.21
C LYS A 861 9.24 36.16 8.92
N LEU A 862 10.52 36.51 8.75
CA LEU A 862 11.34 36.15 7.58
C LEU A 862 12.25 34.95 7.84
N ILE A 863 12.21 34.38 9.05
CA ILE A 863 13.00 33.23 9.45
C ILE A 863 12.05 32.05 9.64
N ARG A 864 12.31 30.96 8.93
CA ARG A 864 11.76 29.64 9.25
C ARG A 864 12.93 28.75 9.59
N LEU A 865 12.96 28.20 10.80
CA LEU A 865 14.00 27.28 11.25
C LEU A 865 13.34 25.97 11.65
N GLU A 866 13.83 24.88 11.08
CA GLU A 866 13.32 23.54 11.27
C GLU A 866 14.50 22.61 11.58
N VAL A 867 14.44 21.86 12.68
CA VAL A 867 15.27 20.65 12.79
C VAL A 867 14.46 19.51 12.22
N ALA A 868 14.79 19.15 10.99
CA ALA A 868 14.04 18.19 10.20
C ALA A 868 14.05 16.79 10.85
N TYR A 869 15.17 16.41 11.46
CA TYR A 869 15.29 15.21 12.29
C TYR A 869 16.59 15.19 13.09
N LEU A 870 16.60 14.39 14.16
CA LEU A 870 17.79 13.98 14.90
C LEU A 870 17.76 12.47 15.12
N THR A 871 18.62 11.72 14.43
CA THR A 871 18.77 10.28 14.69
C THR A 871 19.98 10.05 15.58
N ILE A 872 19.84 9.22 16.62
CA ILE A 872 20.96 8.69 17.41
C ILE A 872 20.85 7.17 17.37
N THR A 873 21.67 6.54 16.54
CA THR A 873 21.66 5.09 16.36
C THR A 873 22.75 4.49 17.24
N ASP A 874 22.33 3.81 18.30
CA ASP A 874 23.10 2.83 19.05
C ASP A 874 22.94 1.42 18.42
N GLU A 875 23.42 0.37 19.09
CA GLU A 875 23.21 -1.02 18.66
C GLU A 875 21.72 -1.44 18.63
N ASN A 876 20.82 -0.67 19.24
CA ASN A 876 19.38 -0.95 19.36
C ASN A 876 18.49 -0.06 18.46
N GLY A 877 19.06 0.85 17.67
CA GLY A 877 18.35 1.51 16.57
C GLY A 877 17.33 2.60 16.95
N MET A 878 17.54 3.36 18.04
CA MET A 878 16.62 4.46 18.40
C MET A 878 16.58 5.61 17.36
N ILE A 879 15.38 6.16 17.14
CA ILE A 879 15.13 7.35 16.31
C ILE A 879 14.40 8.40 17.16
N LEU A 880 14.86 9.65 17.14
CA LEU A 880 14.22 10.76 17.87
C LEU A 880 13.62 11.77 16.87
N MET A 881 12.31 11.92 16.88
CA MET A 881 11.62 13.03 16.19
C MET A 881 10.65 13.69 17.16
N ASP A 882 10.73 15.02 17.27
CA ASP A 882 9.86 15.81 18.15
C ASP A 882 9.53 17.24 17.59
N GLU A 883 8.54 17.49 16.70
CA GLU A 883 7.43 18.49 16.82
C GLU A 883 7.67 19.61 17.83
N GLN A 884 7.74 19.24 19.11
CA GLN A 884 7.88 20.22 20.17
C GLN A 884 9.16 21.04 20.04
N PHE A 885 10.21 20.46 19.47
CA PHE A 885 11.49 21.11 19.19
C PHE A 885 11.37 22.28 18.22
N VAL A 886 10.65 22.10 17.10
CA VAL A 886 10.43 23.17 16.10
C VAL A 886 9.58 24.28 16.71
N LYS A 887 8.57 23.89 17.50
CA LYS A 887 7.70 24.85 18.20
C LYS A 887 8.46 25.67 19.24
N ASP A 888 9.25 25.04 20.11
CA ASP A 888 9.98 25.73 21.18
C ASP A 888 11.01 26.73 20.62
N ILE A 889 11.67 26.40 19.51
CA ILE A 889 12.56 27.33 18.79
C ILE A 889 11.78 28.45 18.10
N THR A 890 10.66 28.14 17.47
CA THR A 890 9.81 29.14 16.80
C THR A 890 9.23 30.13 17.81
N ASP A 891 8.77 29.63 18.96
CA ASP A 891 8.25 30.43 20.07
C ASP A 891 9.35 31.34 20.64
N TYR A 892 10.57 30.81 20.82
CA TYR A 892 11.72 31.60 21.26
C TYR A 892 12.10 32.69 20.23
N LEU A 893 12.13 32.36 18.94
CA LEU A 893 12.37 33.32 17.86
C LEU A 893 11.33 34.45 17.83
N GLN A 894 10.06 34.11 18.06
CA GLN A 894 8.97 35.09 18.16
C GLN A 894 9.14 35.97 19.40
N GLN A 895 9.54 35.39 20.54
CA GLN A 895 9.76 36.12 21.80
C GLN A 895 10.87 37.19 21.66
N ILE A 896 11.97 36.87 20.96
CA ILE A 896 13.08 37.81 20.78
C ILE A 896 12.88 38.80 19.61
N GLY A 897 11.81 38.64 18.83
CA GLY A 897 11.42 39.54 17.74
C GLY A 897 12.23 39.44 16.45
N GLY A 898 13.20 38.52 16.37
CA GLY A 898 14.12 38.34 15.24
C GLY A 898 15.59 38.28 15.68
N ILE A 899 16.49 38.08 14.70
CA ILE A 899 17.94 37.92 14.94
C ILE A 899 18.67 39.19 14.49
N LYS A 900 19.52 39.72 15.38
CA LYS A 900 20.41 40.87 15.17
C LYS A 900 21.74 40.63 15.88
N ASN A 901 22.75 41.45 15.61
CA ASN A 901 24.09 41.33 16.24
C ASN A 901 24.02 41.12 17.76
N ALA A 902 23.23 41.96 18.46
CA ALA A 902 23.14 41.97 19.91
C ALA A 902 22.53 40.73 20.58
N ASN A 903 21.72 39.92 19.86
CA ASN A 903 21.06 38.73 20.43
C ASN A 903 21.45 37.42 19.74
N TYR A 904 22.34 37.47 18.76
CA TYR A 904 22.73 36.31 17.95
C TYR A 904 23.32 35.17 18.79
N HIS A 905 24.28 35.46 19.68
CA HIS A 905 24.91 34.42 20.49
C HIS A 905 23.93 33.79 21.49
N ASP A 906 23.06 34.60 22.10
CA ASP A 906 22.05 34.10 23.03
C ASP A 906 21.01 33.25 22.30
N PHE A 907 20.66 33.62 21.07
CA PHE A 907 19.82 32.79 20.21
C PHE A 907 20.47 31.43 19.89
N MET A 908 21.72 31.42 19.45
CA MET A 908 22.42 30.16 19.15
C MET A 908 22.58 29.26 20.38
N LYS A 909 22.83 29.84 21.56
CA LYS A 909 22.84 29.10 22.83
C LYS A 909 21.49 28.49 23.15
N ALA A 910 20.42 29.28 23.07
CA ALA A 910 19.06 28.81 23.32
C ALA A 910 18.67 27.65 22.40
N VAL A 911 19.03 27.72 21.11
CA VAL A 911 18.83 26.60 20.17
C VAL A 911 19.52 25.34 20.67
N THR A 912 20.80 25.40 21.07
CA THR A 912 21.52 24.24 21.60
C THR A 912 20.97 23.72 22.93
N GLU A 913 20.49 24.60 23.82
CA GLU A 913 19.87 24.23 25.09
C GLU A 913 18.55 23.49 24.88
N ILE A 914 17.71 23.96 23.96
CA ILE A 914 16.46 23.27 23.57
C ILE A 914 16.78 21.88 23.00
N ILE A 915 17.85 21.75 22.19
CA ILE A 915 18.27 20.45 21.63
C ILE A 915 18.69 19.51 22.77
N ASN A 916 19.63 19.95 23.61
CA ASN A 916 20.20 19.11 24.66
C ASN A 916 19.17 18.68 25.70
N LYS A 917 18.28 19.58 26.13
CA LYS A 917 17.22 19.26 27.09
C LYS A 917 16.35 18.10 26.61
N ARG A 918 16.15 17.96 25.29
CA ARG A 918 15.41 16.84 24.71
C ARG A 918 16.26 15.59 24.58
N ILE A 919 17.52 15.71 24.16
CA ILE A 919 18.45 14.58 24.11
C ILE A 919 18.57 13.93 25.50
N ASP A 920 18.69 14.73 26.56
CA ASP A 920 18.81 14.23 27.93
C ASP A 920 17.59 13.42 28.39
N LYS A 921 16.39 13.79 27.95
CA LYS A 921 15.16 13.06 28.28
C LYS A 921 15.10 11.66 27.68
N VAL A 922 15.69 11.45 26.50
CA VAL A 922 15.47 10.21 25.74
C VAL A 922 16.73 9.37 25.57
N ALA A 923 17.89 9.99 25.44
CA ALA A 923 19.16 9.32 25.25
C ALA A 923 20.15 9.55 26.42
N LYS A 924 19.68 10.10 27.55
CA LYS A 924 20.44 10.27 28.81
C LYS A 924 21.88 10.78 28.62
N GLY A 925 22.07 11.83 27.81
CA GLY A 925 23.38 12.45 27.58
C GLY A 925 24.28 11.74 26.55
N SER A 926 23.76 10.80 25.76
CA SER A 926 24.50 10.10 24.68
C SER A 926 25.07 11.02 23.59
N LEU A 927 24.47 12.20 23.42
CA LEU A 927 24.91 13.25 22.50
C LEU A 927 24.77 14.60 23.20
N LYS A 928 25.74 15.49 23.06
CA LYS A 928 25.65 16.85 23.59
C LYS A 928 26.14 17.85 22.56
N ILE A 929 25.37 18.91 22.33
CA ILE A 929 25.68 19.97 21.36
C ILE A 929 25.87 21.27 22.10
N GLU A 930 27.05 21.86 22.02
CA GLU A 930 27.38 23.10 22.70
C GLU A 930 27.66 24.19 21.67
N TYR A 931 27.17 25.41 21.90
CA TYR A 931 27.54 26.56 21.08
C TYR A 931 28.75 27.28 21.70
N VAL A 932 29.87 27.30 20.98
CA VAL A 932 31.16 27.79 21.47
C VAL A 932 31.57 29.03 20.69
N VAL A 933 32.05 30.05 21.40
CA VAL A 933 32.45 31.34 20.82
C VAL A 933 33.90 31.63 21.22
N LYS A 934 34.79 31.78 20.22
CA LYS A 934 36.22 32.11 20.45
C LYS A 934 36.42 33.61 20.73
N ASP A 935 35.69 34.47 20.02
CA ASP A 935 35.65 35.92 20.16
C ASP A 935 34.22 36.38 19.87
N ALA A 936 33.66 37.29 20.67
CA ALA A 936 32.30 37.82 20.51
C ALA A 936 32.08 38.56 19.17
N LYS A 937 33.14 38.90 18.44
CA LYS A 937 33.08 39.48 17.10
C LYS A 937 32.95 38.44 15.98
N LEU A 938 33.14 37.16 16.27
CA LEU A 938 33.11 36.05 15.31
C LEU A 938 31.81 35.24 15.45
N SER A 939 31.39 34.60 14.37
CA SER A 939 30.35 33.57 14.48
C SER A 939 30.87 32.40 15.33
N GLY A 940 30.02 31.89 16.21
CA GLY A 940 30.36 30.72 17.02
C GLY A 940 30.36 29.42 16.22
N GLN A 941 30.61 28.32 16.91
CA GLN A 941 30.75 26.98 16.33
C GLN A 941 29.95 25.98 17.17
N PHE A 942 29.48 24.90 16.55
CA PHE A 942 28.90 23.79 17.32
C PHE A 942 30.00 22.83 17.75
N MET A 943 30.11 22.59 19.05
CA MET A 943 30.90 21.50 19.61
C MET A 943 29.98 20.33 19.92
N ILE A 944 30.13 19.24 19.16
CA ILE A 944 29.32 18.04 19.34
C ILE A 944 30.16 16.98 20.06
N THR A 945 29.65 16.53 21.21
CA THR A 945 30.21 15.45 22.02
C THR A 945 29.37 14.19 21.78
N SER A 946 30.01 13.11 21.35
CA SER A 946 29.34 11.84 21.04
C SER A 946 30.21 10.63 21.36
N PHE A 947 29.58 9.50 21.61
CA PHE A 947 30.21 8.21 21.82
C PHE A 947 30.66 7.58 20.48
N PRO A 948 31.91 7.11 20.31
CA PRO A 948 32.42 6.57 19.03
C PRO A 948 31.64 5.37 18.46
N CYS A 949 31.08 4.55 19.34
CA CYS A 949 30.26 3.38 18.98
C CYS A 949 28.82 3.75 18.61
N GLN A 950 28.41 5.01 18.80
CA GLN A 950 27.13 5.53 18.37
C GLN A 950 27.29 6.35 17.09
N SER A 951 26.21 6.48 16.32
CA SER A 951 26.15 7.42 15.20
C SER A 951 25.02 8.41 15.39
N PHE A 952 25.20 9.63 14.89
CA PHE A 952 24.15 10.63 14.90
C PHE A 952 24.00 11.27 13.53
N ASP A 953 22.78 11.74 13.26
CA ASP A 953 22.39 12.45 12.06
C ASP A 953 21.39 13.55 12.41
N LEU A 954 21.86 14.79 12.46
CA LEU A 954 21.09 15.98 12.80
C LEU A 954 20.94 16.84 11.55
N ARG A 955 19.70 17.09 11.10
CA ARG A 955 19.44 17.94 9.95
C ARG A 955 18.73 19.22 10.36
N ILE A 956 19.32 20.36 10.05
CA ILE A 956 18.81 21.71 10.31
C ILE A 956 18.52 22.38 8.96
N ARG A 957 17.28 22.80 8.76
CA ARG A 957 16.83 23.56 7.59
C ARG A 957 16.42 24.95 8.00
N MET A 958 16.74 25.93 7.17
CA MET A 958 16.21 27.28 7.35
C MET A 958 15.86 27.96 6.04
N ASP A 959 14.89 28.84 6.11
CA ASP A 959 14.63 29.87 5.11
C ASP A 959 14.81 31.22 5.80
N ILE A 960 15.78 32.01 5.32
CA ILE A 960 16.03 33.36 5.79
C ILE A 960 15.99 34.27 4.58
N ASP A 961 14.96 35.11 4.49
CA ASP A 961 14.89 36.18 3.48
C ASP A 961 15.06 35.67 2.02
N GLY A 962 14.57 34.46 1.72
CA GLY A 962 14.66 33.84 0.39
C GLY A 962 15.93 33.01 0.13
N TYR A 963 16.80 32.86 1.13
CA TYR A 963 17.93 31.95 1.14
C TYR A 963 17.57 30.71 1.94
N TYR A 964 17.62 29.55 1.30
CA TYR A 964 17.34 28.26 1.89
C TYR A 964 18.64 27.56 2.24
N TYR A 965 18.86 27.26 3.51
CA TYR A 965 20.02 26.51 3.98
C TYR A 965 19.58 25.16 4.52
N ASP A 966 20.36 24.11 4.22
CA ASP A 966 20.13 22.76 4.72
C ASP A 966 21.48 22.18 5.19
N TYR A 967 21.61 21.99 6.50
CA TYR A 967 22.83 21.52 7.16
C TYR A 967 22.56 20.18 7.84
N ARG A 968 23.22 19.13 7.38
CA ARG A 968 23.16 17.78 7.94
C ARG A 968 24.47 17.45 8.66
N TYR A 969 24.44 17.50 9.98
CA TYR A 969 25.54 17.17 10.87
C TYR A 969 25.58 15.67 11.17
N THR A 970 26.74 15.05 10.92
CA THR A 970 26.97 13.64 11.18
C THR A 970 28.26 13.42 11.96
N LYS A 971 28.49 12.18 12.42
CA LYS A 971 29.76 11.79 13.05
C LYS A 971 31.01 12.01 12.19
N THR A 972 30.85 12.24 10.88
CA THR A 972 31.96 12.40 9.92
C THR A 972 32.17 13.85 9.45
N GLY A 973 31.20 14.74 9.66
CA GLY A 973 31.24 16.11 9.14
C GLY A 973 29.85 16.66 8.88
N VAL A 974 29.78 17.74 8.12
CA VAL A 974 28.55 18.43 7.73
C VAL A 974 28.37 18.38 6.23
N ASP A 975 27.21 17.89 5.78
CA ASP A 975 26.74 18.14 4.42
C ASP A 975 25.89 19.42 4.46
N ALA A 976 26.33 20.47 3.76
CA ALA A 976 25.68 21.77 3.76
C ALA A 976 25.21 22.14 2.35
N GLN A 977 24.00 22.69 2.26
CA GLN A 977 23.40 23.20 1.03
C GLN A 977 22.91 24.63 1.24
N LEU A 978 23.13 25.46 0.23
CA LEU A 978 22.56 26.79 0.08
C LEU A 978 21.80 26.85 -1.23
N ALA A 979 20.52 27.20 -1.20
CA ALA A 979 19.73 27.49 -2.37
C ALA A 979 19.18 28.92 -2.29
N ILE A 980 19.36 29.68 -3.36
CA ILE A 980 18.84 31.05 -3.47
C ILE A 980 17.59 30.97 -4.34
N ARG A 981 16.50 31.65 -3.93
CA ARG A 981 15.25 31.68 -4.69
C ARG A 981 15.52 32.06 -6.16
N ASN A 982 15.12 31.19 -7.08
CA ASN A 982 15.32 31.32 -8.54
C ASN A 982 16.76 31.18 -9.07
N GLN A 983 17.70 30.61 -8.31
CA GLN A 983 19.07 30.34 -8.76
C GLN A 983 19.51 28.89 -8.46
N ASN A 984 20.72 28.53 -8.89
CA ASN A 984 21.32 27.22 -8.62
C ASN A 984 21.54 27.03 -7.10
N SER A 985 21.43 25.78 -6.64
CA SER A 985 21.84 25.40 -5.28
C SER A 985 23.32 25.02 -5.23
N TYR A 986 24.02 25.48 -4.21
CA TYR A 986 25.41 25.13 -3.91
C TYR A 986 25.43 24.13 -2.76
N GLN A 987 26.20 23.05 -2.92
CA GLN A 987 26.35 22.02 -1.89
C GLN A 987 27.84 21.80 -1.60
N THR A 988 28.17 21.50 -0.35
CA THR A 988 29.52 21.14 0.06
C THR A 988 29.49 20.13 1.21
N ARG A 989 30.58 19.38 1.38
CA ARG A 989 30.81 18.56 2.56
C ARG A 989 32.04 19.05 3.29
N MET A 990 31.85 19.46 4.55
CA MET A 990 32.91 19.94 5.42
C MET A 990 33.22 18.90 6.48
N PRO A 991 34.50 18.55 6.74
CA PRO A 991 34.86 17.65 7.81
C PRO A 991 34.61 18.31 9.17
N LYS A 992 34.41 17.48 10.19
CA LYS A 992 34.55 17.92 11.59
C LYS A 992 36.01 18.26 11.88
N TYR A 993 36.27 19.20 12.77
CA TYR A 993 37.63 19.66 13.08
C TYR A 993 37.81 19.90 14.59
N GLY A 994 39.04 20.15 15.04
CA GLY A 994 39.33 20.41 16.44
C GLY A 994 38.91 19.32 17.42
N CYS A 995 39.02 18.05 16.99
CA CYS A 995 38.55 16.93 17.79
C CYS A 995 39.45 16.64 19.00
N SER A 996 38.83 16.31 20.14
CA SER A 996 39.46 15.75 21.32
C SER A 996 38.80 14.43 21.73
N ILE A 997 39.55 13.57 22.40
CA ILE A 997 39.04 12.31 22.95
C ILE A 997 39.23 12.33 24.46
N ASP A 998 38.13 12.13 25.19
CA ASP A 998 38.10 12.07 26.65
C ASP A 998 37.65 10.68 27.10
N ASP A 999 38.26 10.16 28.17
CA ASP A 999 37.77 9.02 28.93
C ASP A 999 36.96 9.54 30.12
N GLN A 1000 35.64 9.55 29.99
CA GLN A 1000 34.74 10.02 31.05
C GLN A 1000 34.71 9.10 32.27
N CYS A 1001 35.13 7.84 32.15
CA CYS A 1001 35.20 6.92 33.27
C CYS A 1001 36.47 7.11 34.11
N LYS A 1002 37.55 7.61 33.50
CA LYS A 1002 38.81 7.93 34.20
C LYS A 1002 39.01 9.42 34.46
N GLY A 1003 38.20 10.28 33.84
CA GLY A 1003 38.35 11.74 33.92
C GLY A 1003 39.63 12.25 33.24
N VAL A 1004 40.17 11.52 32.26
CA VAL A 1004 41.44 11.83 31.59
C VAL A 1004 41.20 12.18 30.13
N ASN A 1005 41.82 13.28 29.66
CA ASN A 1005 41.87 13.61 28.25
C ASN A 1005 42.95 12.75 27.57
N ILE A 1006 42.53 11.88 26.64
CA ILE A 1006 43.41 10.97 25.90
C ILE A 1006 44.09 11.71 24.75
N GLN A 1007 43.35 12.58 24.06
CA GLN A 1007 43.86 13.32 22.92
C GLN A 1007 43.42 14.78 23.01
N LYS A 1008 44.39 15.70 23.11
CA LYS A 1008 44.14 17.13 23.14
C LYS A 1008 43.86 17.66 21.73
N PRO A 1009 42.94 18.63 21.58
CA PRO A 1009 42.71 19.27 20.30
C PRO A 1009 43.94 20.11 19.93
N CYS A 1010 44.35 20.09 18.66
CA CYS A 1010 45.43 20.94 18.18
C CYS A 1010 44.88 22.06 17.27
N THR A 1011 45.27 23.29 17.58
CA THR A 1011 44.82 24.54 16.93
C THR A 1011 46.02 25.28 16.37
N ASN A 1012 45.84 25.96 15.24
CA ASN A 1012 46.80 26.91 14.70
C ASN A 1012 46.13 28.28 14.57
N ASP A 1013 46.77 29.34 15.09
CA ASP A 1013 46.25 30.71 15.02
C ASP A 1013 46.71 31.46 13.75
N SER A 1014 47.47 30.82 12.87
CA SER A 1014 48.09 31.44 11.70
C SER A 1014 47.20 31.50 10.45
N LEU A 1015 45.89 31.77 10.57
CA LEU A 1015 45.01 31.91 9.40
C LEU A 1015 44.54 33.35 9.24
N GLU A 1016 44.96 34.00 8.15
CA GLU A 1016 44.54 35.35 7.77
C GLU A 1016 43.96 35.33 6.35
N ILE A 1017 42.80 35.98 6.17
CA ILE A 1017 42.11 36.13 4.88
C ILE A 1017 42.41 37.52 4.33
N LYS A 1018 42.89 37.61 3.09
CA LYS A 1018 42.99 38.84 2.32
C LYS A 1018 42.03 38.82 1.12
N ARG A 1019 41.73 40.00 0.61
CA ARG A 1019 40.82 40.23 -0.52
C ARG A 1019 41.55 41.04 -1.59
N GLU A 1020 41.59 40.53 -2.81
CA GLU A 1020 41.86 41.29 -4.04
C GLU A 1020 40.60 41.24 -4.90
N THR A 1021 39.96 42.39 -5.12
CA THR A 1021 38.69 42.52 -5.86
C THR A 1021 37.59 41.56 -5.34
N ASP A 1022 37.22 40.53 -6.10
CA ASP A 1022 36.20 39.52 -5.74
C ASP A 1022 36.82 38.15 -5.41
N THR A 1023 38.16 38.09 -5.35
CA THR A 1023 38.92 36.91 -4.96
C THR A 1023 39.46 37.06 -3.55
N PHE A 1024 39.20 36.05 -2.73
CA PHE A 1024 39.69 35.93 -1.37
C PHE A 1024 40.77 34.86 -1.34
N TYR A 1025 41.89 35.15 -0.69
CA TYR A 1025 43.00 34.21 -0.59
C TYR A 1025 43.54 34.18 0.85
N PHE A 1026 44.09 33.03 1.23
CA PHE A 1026 44.81 32.92 2.49
C PHE A 1026 46.26 33.37 2.32
N VAL A 1027 46.86 33.91 3.38
CA VAL A 1027 48.17 34.59 3.29
C VAL A 1027 49.29 33.81 3.97
N THR A 1028 48.96 32.94 4.92
CA THR A 1028 49.92 32.29 5.81
C THR A 1028 49.54 30.84 6.06
N GLY A 1029 50.51 29.90 5.99
CA GLY A 1029 50.38 28.50 6.41
C GLY A 1029 50.43 27.44 5.30
N ASP A 1030 51.01 26.27 5.61
CA ASP A 1030 51.07 25.09 4.71
C ASP A 1030 49.92 24.12 5.07
N TYR A 1031 48.73 24.40 4.52
CA TYR A 1031 47.51 23.65 4.83
C TYR A 1031 47.21 22.56 3.81
N LYS A 1032 46.65 21.44 4.28
CA LYS A 1032 46.22 20.30 3.46
C LYS A 1032 44.89 20.58 2.75
N ALA A 1033 43.97 21.27 3.41
CA ALA A 1033 42.67 21.62 2.86
C ALA A 1033 42.13 22.91 3.51
N ILE A 1034 41.43 23.72 2.71
CA ILE A 1034 40.75 24.94 3.17
C ILE A 1034 39.32 24.90 2.64
N TYR A 1035 38.36 25.17 3.52
CA TYR A 1035 36.93 25.22 3.24
C TYR A 1035 36.42 26.63 3.45
N TRP A 1036 35.82 27.20 2.41
CA TRP A 1036 35.27 28.55 2.39
C TRP A 1036 33.74 28.49 2.51
N ILE A 1037 33.18 29.34 3.36
CA ILE A 1037 31.75 29.51 3.58
C ILE A 1037 31.40 30.98 3.36
N ALA A 1038 30.58 31.25 2.34
CA ALA A 1038 30.12 32.57 1.95
C ALA A 1038 28.60 32.61 1.99
N GLU A 1039 28.02 32.87 3.16
CA GLU A 1039 26.57 32.86 3.34
C GLU A 1039 25.90 34.02 2.59
N GLY A 1040 25.03 33.69 1.64
CA GLY A 1040 24.40 34.66 0.75
C GLY A 1040 25.25 35.06 -0.46
N GLY A 1041 26.49 34.55 -0.57
CA GLY A 1041 27.37 34.73 -1.72
C GLY A 1041 27.14 33.69 -2.83
N ILE A 1042 27.67 33.98 -4.01
CA ILE A 1042 27.66 33.08 -5.17
C ILE A 1042 29.11 32.89 -5.64
N PRO A 1043 29.65 31.66 -5.63
CA PRO A 1043 29.09 30.46 -5.01
C PRO A 1043 29.05 30.57 -3.48
N GLY A 1044 28.15 29.82 -2.82
CA GLY A 1044 28.01 29.87 -1.35
C GLY A 1044 29.10 29.11 -0.57
N PHE A 1045 29.81 28.22 -1.25
CA PHE A 1045 30.85 27.37 -0.67
C PHE A 1045 32.00 27.20 -1.66
N GLY A 1046 33.21 26.97 -1.15
CA GLY A 1046 34.37 26.67 -1.99
C GLY A 1046 35.47 25.94 -1.24
N THR A 1047 36.45 25.44 -1.98
CA THR A 1047 37.63 24.77 -1.43
C THR A 1047 38.87 25.18 -2.21
N GLY A 1048 40.01 25.29 -1.53
CA GLY A 1048 41.28 25.64 -2.18
C GLY A 1048 41.95 26.86 -1.55
N SER A 1049 43.11 27.24 -2.10
CA SER A 1049 43.90 28.38 -1.62
C SER A 1049 43.23 29.73 -1.86
N GLU A 1050 42.37 29.78 -2.86
CA GLU A 1050 41.66 30.97 -3.32
C GLU A 1050 40.17 30.65 -3.40
N PHE A 1051 39.35 31.67 -3.19
CA PHE A 1051 37.90 31.61 -3.26
C PHE A 1051 37.37 32.83 -4.00
N HIS A 1052 36.75 32.58 -5.15
CA HIS A 1052 36.22 33.63 -6.04
C HIS A 1052 34.71 33.75 -5.89
N LEU A 1053 34.20 34.97 -5.74
CA LEU A 1053 32.78 35.28 -5.81
C LEU A 1053 32.41 35.76 -7.22
N ASP A 1054 31.44 35.10 -7.85
CA ASP A 1054 31.02 35.37 -9.23
C ASP A 1054 30.14 36.62 -9.37
N SER A 1055 29.57 37.15 -8.27
CA SER A 1055 28.61 38.26 -8.30
C SER A 1055 28.90 39.32 -7.24
N VAL A 1056 29.09 40.56 -7.72
CA VAL A 1056 29.38 41.74 -6.88
C VAL A 1056 28.12 42.33 -6.22
N ASP A 1057 26.92 42.01 -6.73
CA ASP A 1057 25.65 42.53 -6.21
C ASP A 1057 25.15 41.80 -4.95
N LEU A 1058 25.63 40.56 -4.74
CA LEU A 1058 25.24 39.66 -3.64
C LEU A 1058 26.45 39.31 -2.76
N LEU A 1059 27.26 40.31 -2.41
CA LEU A 1059 28.38 40.09 -1.50
C LEU A 1059 27.87 39.63 -0.11
N PRO A 1060 28.39 38.51 0.44
CA PRO A 1060 28.05 38.05 1.78
C PRO A 1060 28.56 39.05 2.83
N GLU A 1061 27.90 39.18 4.00
CA GLU A 1061 28.40 40.10 5.05
C GLU A 1061 29.77 39.66 5.58
N LYS A 1062 29.98 38.36 5.77
CA LYS A 1062 31.30 37.79 6.10
C LYS A 1062 31.57 36.52 5.31
N ILE A 1063 32.85 36.26 5.10
CA ILE A 1063 33.37 34.99 4.58
C ILE A 1063 34.13 34.28 5.69
N ARG A 1064 33.88 32.98 5.84
CA ARG A 1064 34.54 32.14 6.84
C ARG A 1064 35.45 31.13 6.15
N ALA A 1065 36.64 30.94 6.70
CA ALA A 1065 37.59 29.94 6.23
C ALA A 1065 37.94 28.97 7.37
N ILE A 1066 37.86 27.67 7.09
CA ILE A 1066 38.33 26.60 7.97
C ILE A 1066 39.48 25.91 7.26
N ALA A 1067 40.68 26.00 7.82
CA ALA A 1067 41.87 25.37 7.28
C ALA A 1067 42.29 24.17 8.15
N ILE A 1068 42.74 23.09 7.53
CA ILE A 1068 43.28 21.90 8.20
C ILE A 1068 44.69 21.67 7.65
N ASP A 1069 45.68 21.60 8.54
CA ASP A 1069 47.07 21.38 8.17
C ASP A 1069 47.41 19.90 7.93
N LYS A 1070 48.65 19.62 7.50
CA LYS A 1070 49.13 18.26 7.21
C LYS A 1070 49.14 17.35 8.45
N ASN A 1071 49.19 17.93 9.65
CA ASN A 1071 49.22 17.23 10.94
C ASN A 1071 47.80 17.06 11.54
N GLY A 1072 46.77 17.57 10.86
CA GLY A 1072 45.37 17.50 11.31
C GLY A 1072 44.96 18.63 12.27
N CYS A 1073 45.81 19.64 12.46
CA CYS A 1073 45.46 20.82 13.26
C CYS A 1073 44.66 21.81 12.42
N TRP A 1074 43.77 22.54 13.09
CA TRP A 1074 42.80 23.41 12.41
C TRP A 1074 43.03 24.88 12.73
N ALA A 1075 42.66 25.73 11.78
CA ALA A 1075 42.61 27.18 11.95
C ALA A 1075 41.27 27.72 11.42
N TYR A 1076 40.80 28.83 11.99
CA TYR A 1076 39.52 29.46 11.66
C TYR A 1076 39.68 30.97 11.60
N ALA A 1077 39.16 31.57 10.52
CA ALA A 1077 39.16 33.00 10.32
C ALA A 1077 37.84 33.46 9.70
N GLU A 1078 37.40 34.66 10.06
CA GLU A 1078 36.32 35.36 9.36
C GLU A 1078 36.83 36.68 8.81
N PHE A 1079 36.38 37.02 7.61
CA PHE A 1079 36.65 38.30 6.97
C PHE A 1079 35.35 39.05 6.74
N LEU A 1080 35.30 40.30 7.20
CA LEU A 1080 34.16 41.18 6.96
C LEU A 1080 34.24 41.78 5.55
N VAL A 1081 33.24 41.54 4.72
CA VAL A 1081 33.20 42.07 3.36
C VAL A 1081 32.57 43.47 3.40
N LYS A 1082 33.42 44.50 3.53
CA LYS A 1082 32.96 45.88 3.38
C LYS A 1082 32.56 46.15 1.92
N ARG A 1083 31.35 46.68 1.71
CA ARG A 1083 30.99 47.33 0.44
C ARG A 1083 31.80 48.63 0.38
N GLY A 1084 32.66 48.75 -0.63
CA GLY A 1084 33.47 49.95 -0.89
C GLY A 1084 32.60 51.13 -1.29
#